data_AF-A0A951VB50-F1
#
_entry.id   AF-A0A951VB50-F1
#
_cell.length_a   1.000
_cell.length_b   1.000
_cell.length_c   1.000
_cell.angle_alpha   90.00
_cell.angle_beta   90.00
_cell.angle_gamma   90.00
#
_symmetry.space_group_name_H-M   'P 1'
#
loop_
_entity.id
_entity.type
_entity.pdbx_description
1 polymer ?
#
loop_
_entity_poly.entity_id
_entity_poly.type
_entity_poly.pdbx_seq_one_letter_code
_entity_poly.pdbx_strand_id
1 'polypeptide(L)'
;MNKETIKLDITGMTCDHCATGIEKLLTKNEGVKEAKVSYPKATCECSFDPTKTSKEEIISTINGTKNYRAHPQPLPKGGEQRPGYHTANPLTYGLIKDKSKDMKKNPTEAENAAWQLLRNKQTGFKIRRQHIIGDYIVDFVHLSTKSVIEINGKINDSQRVEDEQRTQWLNQQGYDVFRFKNEKVLGDPDGFIQEITSILSNKQNTLEVSISSPFGESQEGANASPFGKSQEGANSSSLGRPGGAFDLIIIGGGSAAFSAAIKAESLGLSTLMVNGGLDFGGTCVNVGCVPSKNLIRAGETAYHAMHSNFQGIKPKGVDIDFAQIIKDKKKLVATLQEKKYMDVVSDFENLTMLKGWAKFKDNKTIKVDGKEYKAIKFLIATGATTNIPTIEGLDKIDYLTNVSLFDLEEKPESLTIMGAGYIGLEIAMAYNRLGVKVRIIEFTDRVLRTQTPDISEALETQMRKEGIEILPNFRAVKFEKKGNETIIHCKCPDGSFTQIVEKGKVVIATGTKANTSQLGLENIGLELTQSGHIAVNEKMETNLSNIYAAGDATNTPAFVYTAAFEGKIAVENAFSGTDNKADYSSLPWVVFTDPQIAGAGLDEAQAEAKGIPFEVSKLELKDVPRAIAANDTRGFIKLIRNTETDKLIGARVVAPEGGELIQQLSMAMRYGITVKDLADSFYPYLTLGEGIKLAAITFGKDVSKLSCCAS
;
A
#
# COMPACT_ATOMS: atom_id res chain seq x y z
N MET A 1 10.09 54.57 11.53
CA MET A 1 11.19 53.65 11.19
C MET A 1 10.57 52.36 10.67
N ASN A 2 10.75 52.01 9.39
CA ASN A 2 10.24 50.75 8.86
C ASN A 2 10.96 49.58 9.58
N LYS A 3 10.18 48.68 10.17
CA LYS A 3 10.68 47.46 10.82
C LYS A 3 9.81 46.32 10.33
N GLU A 4 10.44 45.35 9.66
CA GLU A 4 9.82 44.08 9.31
C GLU A 4 10.46 42.96 10.12
N THR A 5 9.71 41.87 10.29
CA THR A 5 10.17 40.66 10.98
C THR A 5 9.98 39.46 10.07
N ILE A 6 10.95 38.55 10.08
CA ILE A 6 10.86 37.24 9.45
C ILE A 6 11.10 36.14 10.49
N LYS A 7 10.31 35.07 10.41
CA LYS A 7 10.49 33.83 11.18
C LYS A 7 10.96 32.73 10.24
N LEU A 8 12.00 32.02 10.65
CA LEU A 8 12.67 31.00 9.86
C LEU A 8 12.82 29.71 10.68
N ASP A 9 12.66 28.57 10.04
CA ASP A 9 13.14 27.28 10.53
C ASP A 9 14.58 27.07 10.08
N ILE A 10 15.45 26.64 11.00
CA ILE A 10 16.88 26.50 10.79
C ILE A 10 17.27 25.02 10.96
N THR A 11 17.78 24.40 9.90
CA THR A 11 18.34 23.04 9.95
C THR A 11 19.87 23.07 10.03
N GLY A 12 20.46 22.02 10.61
CA GLY A 12 21.91 21.86 10.74
C GLY A 12 22.56 22.37 12.03
N MET A 13 21.79 22.96 12.95
CA MET A 13 22.27 23.26 14.31
C MET A 13 22.38 21.98 15.15
N THR A 14 23.49 21.80 15.87
CA THR A 14 23.72 20.61 16.72
C THR A 14 23.89 20.95 18.20
N CYS A 15 23.93 22.22 18.58
CA CYS A 15 24.04 22.69 19.96
C CYS A 15 23.68 24.18 20.08
N ASP A 16 23.52 24.70 21.31
CA ASP A 16 23.25 26.12 21.57
C ASP A 16 24.35 27.06 21.02
N HIS A 17 25.60 26.58 20.91
CA HIS A 17 26.67 27.37 20.32
C HIS A 17 26.43 27.68 18.83
N CYS A 18 25.73 26.80 18.11
CA CYS A 18 25.32 27.05 16.72
C CYS A 18 24.30 28.21 16.66
N ALA A 19 23.35 28.28 17.60
CA ALA A 19 22.36 29.35 17.65
C ALA A 19 23.01 30.72 17.86
N THR A 20 23.93 30.83 18.83
CA THR A 20 24.70 32.06 19.05
C THR A 20 25.56 32.43 17.85
N GLY A 21 26.11 31.44 17.13
CA GLY A 21 26.87 31.66 15.89
C GLY A 21 26.05 32.32 14.79
N ILE A 22 24.81 31.85 14.59
CA ILE A 22 23.88 32.39 13.60
C ILE A 22 23.38 33.79 14.00
N GLU A 23 23.09 34.04 15.28
CA GLU A 23 22.74 35.39 15.77
C GLU A 23 23.84 36.41 15.48
N LYS A 24 25.09 36.06 15.77
CA LYS A 24 26.26 36.91 15.49
C LYS A 24 26.49 37.11 14.00
N LEU A 25 26.14 36.13 13.17
CA LEU A 25 26.24 36.24 11.71
C LEU A 25 25.21 37.24 11.18
N LEU A 26 23.96 37.13 11.63
CA LEU A 26 22.86 37.99 11.16
C LEU A 26 22.98 39.43 11.65
N THR A 27 23.42 39.65 12.88
CA THR A 27 23.60 41.01 13.44
C THR A 27 24.72 41.82 12.78
N LYS A 28 25.59 41.18 11.99
CA LYS A 28 26.58 41.86 11.14
C LYS A 28 26.01 42.33 9.79
N ASN A 29 24.83 41.86 9.40
CA ASN A 29 24.22 42.23 8.13
C ASN A 29 23.61 43.64 8.24
N GLU A 30 23.99 44.52 7.31
CA GLU A 30 23.58 45.92 7.34
C GLU A 30 22.06 46.05 7.14
N GLY A 31 21.36 46.53 8.15
CA GLY A 31 19.89 46.61 8.14
C GLY A 31 19.19 45.62 9.08
N VAL A 32 19.88 44.60 9.59
CA VAL A 32 19.35 43.76 10.69
C VAL A 32 19.41 44.52 12.01
N LYS A 33 18.27 44.60 12.71
CA LYS A 33 18.14 45.31 13.99
C LYS A 33 18.22 44.37 15.19
N GLU A 34 17.66 43.17 15.06
CA GLU A 34 17.63 42.16 16.14
C GLU A 34 17.48 40.78 15.51
N ALA A 35 18.21 39.78 16.00
CA ALA A 35 18.04 38.37 15.61
C ALA A 35 18.05 37.50 16.87
N LYS A 36 17.06 36.61 16.99
CA LYS A 36 16.94 35.62 18.07
C LYS A 36 16.87 34.23 17.48
N VAL A 37 17.82 33.37 17.83
CA VAL A 37 17.92 31.99 17.32
C VAL A 37 17.77 31.02 18.48
N SER A 38 16.90 30.03 18.34
CA SER A 38 16.66 28.99 19.35
C SER A 38 17.11 27.65 18.82
N TYR A 39 18.14 27.07 19.44
CA TYR A 39 18.54 25.69 19.15
C TYR A 39 17.45 24.68 19.53
N PRO A 40 16.85 24.71 20.74
CA PRO A 40 15.79 23.76 21.11
C PRO A 40 14.56 23.78 20.20
N LYS A 41 14.25 24.94 19.60
CA LYS A 41 13.11 25.09 18.69
C LYS A 41 13.50 24.98 17.21
N ALA A 42 14.80 24.96 16.91
CA ALA A 42 15.33 25.04 15.55
C ALA A 42 14.79 26.25 14.76
N THR A 43 14.61 27.41 15.39
CA THR A 43 14.02 28.61 14.76
C THR A 43 14.89 29.85 14.87
N CYS A 44 14.66 30.81 13.98
CA CYS A 44 15.23 32.16 14.02
C CYS A 44 14.13 33.21 13.78
N GLU A 45 14.03 34.22 14.65
CA GLU A 45 13.23 35.41 14.44
C GLU A 45 14.15 36.62 14.25
N CYS A 46 14.10 37.23 13.08
CA CYS A 46 14.97 38.33 12.69
C CYS A 46 14.15 39.56 12.31
N SER A 47 14.44 40.70 12.94
CA SER A 47 13.84 41.98 12.61
C SER A 47 14.84 42.91 11.92
N PHE A 48 14.39 43.59 10.87
CA PHE A 48 15.26 44.32 9.97
C PHE A 48 14.58 45.55 9.36
N ASP A 49 15.38 46.44 8.79
CA ASP A 49 14.91 47.60 8.02
C ASP A 49 14.76 47.20 6.54
N PRO A 50 13.54 47.17 5.99
CA PRO A 50 13.31 46.76 4.61
C PRO A 50 13.88 47.74 3.58
N THR A 51 14.34 48.93 4.01
CA THR A 51 15.04 49.88 3.14
C THR A 51 16.54 49.59 3.01
N LYS A 52 17.08 48.70 3.86
CA LYS A 52 18.52 48.38 3.93
C LYS A 52 18.85 46.92 3.63
N THR A 53 17.95 45.98 3.92
CA THR A 53 18.12 44.56 3.60
C THR A 53 16.77 43.89 3.32
N SER A 54 16.78 42.70 2.73
CA SER A 54 15.57 41.94 2.37
C SER A 54 15.46 40.60 3.12
N LYS A 55 14.27 39.99 3.05
CA LYS A 55 14.02 38.64 3.60
C LYS A 55 14.92 37.60 2.94
N GLU A 56 15.09 37.71 1.63
CA GLU A 56 15.91 36.83 0.81
C GLU A 56 17.39 36.95 1.16
N GLU A 57 17.87 38.16 1.46
CA GLU A 57 19.25 38.41 1.86
C GLU A 57 19.57 37.85 3.26
N ILE A 58 18.63 37.95 4.20
CA ILE A 58 18.71 37.31 5.52
C ILE A 58 18.77 35.77 5.39
N ILE A 59 17.92 35.19 4.55
CA ILE A 59 17.92 33.73 4.29
C ILE A 59 19.23 33.30 3.61
N SER A 60 19.67 34.06 2.61
CA SER A 60 20.92 33.82 1.88
C SER A 60 22.14 33.86 2.80
N THR A 61 22.16 34.79 3.77
CA THR A 61 23.24 34.91 4.77
C THR A 61 23.42 33.62 5.56
N ILE A 62 22.31 32.97 5.98
CA ILE A 62 22.37 31.71 6.71
C ILE A 62 22.72 30.55 5.77
N ASN A 63 22.11 30.50 4.58
CA ASN A 63 22.32 29.45 3.58
C ASN A 63 23.72 29.45 2.96
N GLY A 64 24.40 30.60 2.97
CA GLY A 64 25.78 30.74 2.52
C GLY A 64 26.81 30.07 3.45
N THR A 65 26.38 29.66 4.65
CA THR A 65 27.22 28.84 5.53
C THR A 65 27.23 27.37 5.06
N LYS A 66 28.34 26.66 5.29
CA LYS A 66 28.42 25.23 4.95
C LYS A 66 27.47 24.35 5.78
N ASN A 67 27.09 24.81 6.97
CA ASN A 67 26.50 23.95 8.01
C ASN A 67 25.00 24.16 8.25
N TYR A 68 24.42 25.27 7.78
CA TYR A 68 23.03 25.64 8.15
C TYR A 68 22.16 25.92 6.92
N ARG A 69 20.86 25.62 7.02
CA ARG A 69 19.85 26.05 6.04
C ARG A 69 18.65 26.68 6.72
N ALA A 70 18.19 27.81 6.17
CA ALA A 70 17.04 28.57 6.65
C ALA A 70 15.85 28.45 5.68
N HIS A 71 14.67 28.21 6.25
CA HIS A 71 13.40 28.08 5.54
C HIS A 71 12.37 29.05 6.12
N PRO A 72 11.64 29.85 5.31
CA PRO A 72 10.60 30.74 5.82
C PRO A 72 9.48 29.96 6.51
N GLN A 73 9.11 30.38 7.73
CA GLN A 73 7.86 29.92 8.33
C GLN A 73 6.69 30.57 7.58
N PRO A 74 5.64 29.80 7.23
CA PRO A 74 4.45 30.38 6.61
C PRO A 74 3.83 31.44 7.54
N LEU A 75 3.51 32.62 6.98
CA LEU A 75 2.77 33.65 7.71
C LEU A 75 1.46 33.07 8.25
N PRO A 76 1.02 33.44 9.46
CA PRO A 76 -0.23 32.94 10.00
C PRO A 76 -1.38 33.46 9.13
N LYS A 77 -1.96 32.57 8.33
CA LYS A 77 -3.21 32.86 7.61
C LYS A 77 -4.33 32.95 8.65
N GLY A 78 -4.92 34.14 8.76
CA GLY A 78 -6.19 34.33 9.44
C GLY A 78 -7.28 33.55 8.71
N GLY A 79 -7.52 32.34 9.19
CA GLY A 79 -8.55 31.41 8.73
C GLY A 79 -8.46 30.19 9.62
N GLU A 80 -9.52 29.92 10.38
CA GLU A 80 -9.55 28.83 11.38
C GLU A 80 -9.12 27.49 10.77
N GLN A 81 -7.95 27.00 11.18
CA GLN A 81 -7.58 25.61 11.00
C GLN A 81 -8.54 24.76 11.84
N ARG A 82 -9.39 23.98 11.18
CA ARG A 82 -10.04 22.84 11.84
C ARG A 82 -8.93 21.81 12.17
N PRO A 83 -8.78 21.36 13.42
CA PRO A 83 -7.64 20.55 13.82
C PRO A 83 -7.69 19.16 13.16
N GLY A 84 -6.69 18.85 12.33
CA GLY A 84 -6.46 17.54 11.71
C GLY A 84 -5.77 16.54 12.64
N TYR A 85 -5.48 15.34 12.11
CA TYR A 85 -4.94 14.16 12.81
C TYR A 85 -3.59 14.38 13.56
N HIS A 86 -2.84 15.43 13.17
CA HIS A 86 -1.53 15.75 13.72
C HIS A 86 -1.60 16.92 14.70
N THR A 87 -2.00 16.60 15.92
CA THR A 87 -1.96 17.46 17.12
C THR A 87 -0.59 17.43 17.82
N ALA A 88 0.37 16.71 17.25
CA ALA A 88 1.77 16.67 17.68
C ALA A 88 2.71 16.72 16.47
N ASN A 89 3.93 17.22 16.69
CA ASN A 89 4.94 17.24 15.65
C ASN A 89 5.36 15.81 15.25
N PRO A 90 5.87 15.58 14.02
CA PRO A 90 6.18 14.24 13.52
C PRO A 90 7.23 13.46 14.34
N LEU A 91 8.19 14.17 14.95
CA LEU A 91 9.26 13.56 15.75
C LEU A 91 8.69 13.03 17.07
N THR A 92 7.99 13.87 17.83
CA THR A 92 7.29 13.50 19.06
C THR A 92 6.30 12.38 18.78
N TYR A 93 5.48 12.51 17.73
CA TYR A 93 4.53 11.47 17.33
C TYR A 93 5.24 10.13 17.08
N GLY A 94 6.39 10.15 16.40
CA GLY A 94 7.22 8.97 16.17
C GLY A 94 7.66 8.27 17.45
N LEU A 95 7.98 9.02 18.50
CA LEU A 95 8.47 8.51 19.79
C LEU A 95 7.34 7.93 20.66
N ILE A 96 6.15 8.53 20.66
CA ILE A 96 5.07 8.18 21.61
C ILE A 96 3.89 7.40 21.00
N LYS A 97 3.85 7.22 19.67
CA LYS A 97 2.78 6.45 18.99
C LYS A 97 2.67 5.01 19.49
N ASP A 98 3.77 4.35 19.81
CA ASP A 98 3.74 2.94 20.21
C ASP A 98 3.27 2.80 21.66
N LYS A 99 3.59 3.77 22.53
CA LYS A 99 2.99 3.90 23.87
C LYS A 99 1.47 4.14 23.79
N SER A 100 1.01 5.04 22.90
CA SER A 100 -0.44 5.25 22.67
C SER A 100 -1.14 3.98 22.20
N LYS A 101 -0.52 3.19 21.31
CA LYS A 101 -1.06 1.88 20.88
C LYS A 101 -1.11 0.88 22.03
N ASP A 102 -0.10 0.84 22.88
CA ASP A 102 -0.06 -0.04 24.03
C ASP A 102 -1.16 0.28 25.03
N MET A 103 -1.35 1.56 25.38
CA MET A 103 -2.46 2.01 26.24
C MET A 103 -3.85 1.65 25.67
N LYS A 104 -4.02 1.64 24.34
CA LYS A 104 -5.28 1.18 23.71
C LYS A 104 -5.52 -0.32 23.84
N LYS A 105 -4.45 -1.11 23.92
CA LYS A 105 -4.50 -2.57 24.08
C LYS A 105 -4.67 -2.96 25.55
N ASN A 106 -4.08 -2.19 26.45
CA ASN A 106 -4.03 -2.45 27.88
C ASN A 106 -4.66 -1.30 28.70
N PRO A 107 -5.97 -0.97 28.53
CA PRO A 107 -6.61 0.10 29.27
C PRO A 107 -6.87 -0.30 30.74
N THR A 108 -7.00 0.68 31.63
CA THR A 108 -7.53 0.43 32.98
C THR A 108 -9.01 0.02 32.93
N GLU A 109 -9.53 -0.57 34.01
CA GLU A 109 -10.95 -0.97 34.08
C GLU A 109 -11.89 0.23 33.85
N ALA A 110 -11.58 1.37 34.48
CA ALA A 110 -12.35 2.61 34.31
C ALA A 110 -12.22 3.20 32.90
N GLU A 111 -11.03 3.20 32.29
CA GLU A 111 -10.84 3.61 30.89
C GLU A 111 -11.59 2.71 29.91
N ASN A 112 -11.57 1.39 30.13
CA ASN A 112 -12.32 0.47 29.28
C ASN A 112 -13.82 0.72 29.43
N ALA A 113 -14.33 0.86 30.65
CA ALA A 113 -15.74 1.18 30.92
C ALA A 113 -16.15 2.50 30.24
N ALA A 114 -15.40 3.58 30.45
CA ALA A 114 -15.65 4.85 29.77
C ALA A 114 -15.58 4.72 28.25
N TRP A 115 -14.62 3.97 27.71
CA TRP A 115 -14.54 3.78 26.27
C TRP A 115 -15.78 3.06 25.72
N GLN A 116 -16.31 2.05 26.42
CA GLN A 116 -17.55 1.39 26.00
C GLN A 116 -18.73 2.34 25.91
N LEU A 117 -18.82 3.29 26.84
CA LEU A 117 -19.85 4.33 26.89
C LEU A 117 -19.65 5.36 25.74
N LEU A 118 -18.41 5.80 25.51
CA LEU A 118 -18.13 6.91 24.59
C LEU A 118 -17.98 6.49 23.11
N ARG A 119 -17.63 5.23 22.81
CA ARG A 119 -17.24 4.78 21.44
C ARG A 119 -18.36 4.73 20.41
N ASN A 120 -19.62 4.67 20.83
CA ASN A 120 -20.78 4.43 19.94
C ASN A 120 -21.66 5.68 19.74
N LYS A 121 -21.10 6.89 19.87
CA LYS A 121 -21.85 8.16 19.80
C LYS A 121 -23.03 8.23 20.79
N GLN A 122 -22.96 7.54 21.94
CA GLN A 122 -24.02 7.63 22.96
C GLN A 122 -24.18 9.06 23.49
N THR A 123 -23.12 9.86 23.44
CA THR A 123 -23.12 11.30 23.77
C THR A 123 -23.55 12.18 22.60
N GLY A 124 -23.67 11.65 21.37
CA GLY A 124 -23.82 12.44 20.14
C GLY A 124 -22.51 13.01 19.57
N PHE A 125 -21.38 12.89 20.30
CA PHE A 125 -20.07 13.46 19.92
C PHE A 125 -19.04 12.40 19.52
N LYS A 126 -18.12 12.72 18.59
CA LYS A 126 -17.06 11.81 18.12
C LYS A 126 -15.83 11.90 19.02
N ILE A 127 -15.74 11.03 20.02
CA ILE A 127 -14.65 11.04 21.00
C ILE A 127 -13.53 10.07 20.57
N ARG A 128 -12.27 10.52 20.62
CA ARG A 128 -11.08 9.71 20.37
C ARG A 128 -10.47 9.26 21.69
N ARG A 129 -10.00 8.01 21.78
CA ARG A 129 -9.26 7.50 22.94
C ARG A 129 -7.75 7.50 22.73
N GLN A 130 -7.00 7.68 23.83
CA GLN A 130 -5.54 7.59 23.89
C GLN A 130 -4.88 8.39 22.76
N HIS A 131 -5.32 9.65 22.63
CA HIS A 131 -4.93 10.54 21.54
C HIS A 131 -3.70 11.35 21.93
N ILE A 132 -2.80 11.56 20.99
CA ILE A 132 -1.56 12.30 21.25
C ILE A 132 -1.83 13.79 21.05
N ILE A 133 -1.43 14.66 21.98
CA ILE A 133 -1.50 16.13 21.84
C ILE A 133 -0.17 16.69 22.34
N GLY A 134 0.61 17.28 21.41
CA GLY A 134 2.03 17.57 21.65
C GLY A 134 2.77 16.37 22.21
N ASP A 135 3.38 16.54 23.39
CA ASP A 135 4.17 15.51 24.06
C ASP A 135 3.35 14.59 24.98
N TYR A 136 2.02 14.75 25.03
CA TYR A 136 1.13 14.02 25.94
C TYR A 136 0.21 13.03 25.22
N ILE A 137 -0.16 11.95 25.90
CA ILE A 137 -1.23 11.03 25.48
C ILE A 137 -2.40 11.24 26.44
N VAL A 138 -3.53 11.72 25.92
CA VAL A 138 -4.76 11.96 26.69
C VAL A 138 -5.72 10.79 26.59
N ASP A 139 -6.40 10.47 27.69
CA ASP A 139 -7.29 9.29 27.75
C ASP A 139 -8.41 9.38 26.72
N PHE A 140 -9.09 10.53 26.67
CA PHE A 140 -10.10 10.82 25.66
C PHE A 140 -10.06 12.28 25.23
N VAL A 141 -10.46 12.55 24.00
CA VAL A 141 -10.58 13.92 23.47
C VAL A 141 -11.68 14.05 22.45
N HIS A 142 -12.41 15.15 22.52
CA HIS A 142 -13.24 15.66 21.43
C HIS A 142 -12.50 16.84 20.78
N LEU A 143 -11.99 16.62 19.56
CA LEU A 143 -11.09 17.58 18.91
C LEU A 143 -11.81 18.88 18.50
N SER A 144 -13.07 18.81 18.07
CA SER A 144 -13.81 19.98 17.57
C SER A 144 -14.09 21.01 18.67
N THR A 145 -14.43 20.55 19.87
CA THR A 145 -14.62 21.44 21.04
C THR A 145 -13.32 21.68 21.80
N LYS A 146 -12.22 21.02 21.37
CA LYS A 146 -10.96 20.93 22.11
C LYS A 146 -11.19 20.56 23.59
N SER A 147 -11.93 19.49 23.84
CA SER A 147 -12.23 19.02 25.21
C SER A 147 -11.49 17.72 25.47
N VAL A 148 -10.57 17.73 26.43
CA VAL A 148 -9.84 16.56 26.93
C VAL A 148 -10.58 16.00 28.13
N ILE A 149 -10.74 14.68 28.19
CA ILE A 149 -11.40 13.96 29.27
C ILE A 149 -10.39 12.94 29.80
N GLU A 150 -9.97 13.10 31.07
CA GLU A 150 -9.00 12.23 31.75
C GLU A 150 -9.69 11.45 32.87
N ILE A 151 -9.31 10.18 33.05
CA ILE A 151 -9.86 9.30 34.06
C ILE A 151 -8.79 9.02 35.11
N ASN A 152 -8.96 9.60 36.30
CA ASN A 152 -7.94 9.56 37.35
C ASN A 152 -8.32 8.61 38.50
N GLY A 153 -7.32 7.85 38.99
CA GLY A 153 -7.37 7.12 40.26
C GLY A 153 -7.08 8.01 41.48
N LYS A 154 -6.88 7.40 42.66
CA LYS A 154 -6.47 8.13 43.89
C LYS A 154 -5.09 8.78 43.69
N ILE A 155 -5.03 10.10 43.83
CA ILE A 155 -3.84 10.93 43.55
C ILE A 155 -2.97 11.06 44.81
N ASN A 156 -1.65 10.81 44.68
CA ASN A 156 -0.64 11.17 45.69
C ASN A 156 -0.07 12.58 45.41
N ASP A 157 0.45 13.28 46.43
CA ASP A 157 0.84 14.70 46.32
C ASP A 157 1.91 15.01 45.25
N SER A 158 2.77 14.05 44.89
CA SER A 158 3.77 14.23 43.82
C SER A 158 3.17 14.21 42.41
N GLN A 159 2.06 13.50 42.18
CA GLN A 159 1.37 13.47 40.88
C GLN A 159 0.59 14.76 40.61
N ARG A 160 0.20 15.50 41.66
CA ARG A 160 -0.56 16.74 41.52
C ARG A 160 0.19 17.83 40.74
N VAL A 161 1.49 17.98 41.01
CA VAL A 161 2.30 19.03 40.38
C VAL A 161 2.51 18.76 38.89
N GLU A 162 2.77 17.50 38.51
CA GLU A 162 2.91 17.10 37.10
C GLU A 162 1.58 17.20 36.33
N ASP A 163 0.47 16.81 36.97
CA ASP A 163 -0.87 16.93 36.38
C ASP A 163 -1.31 18.38 36.18
N GLU A 164 -0.94 19.28 37.09
CA GLU A 164 -1.19 20.72 36.96
C GLU A 164 -0.39 21.32 35.80
N GLN A 165 0.90 20.98 35.67
CA GLN A 165 1.74 21.43 34.54
C GLN A 165 1.20 20.93 33.21
N ARG A 166 0.81 19.65 33.14
CA ARG A 166 0.19 19.05 31.94
C ARG A 166 -1.12 19.75 31.58
N THR A 167 -1.96 20.03 32.57
CA THR A 167 -3.24 20.72 32.37
C THR A 167 -3.03 22.15 31.89
N GLN A 168 -2.09 22.88 32.49
CA GLN A 168 -1.72 24.24 32.06
C GLN A 168 -1.23 24.25 30.61
N TRP A 169 -0.40 23.28 30.23
CA TRP A 169 0.10 23.18 28.85
C TRP A 169 -1.04 22.88 27.86
N LEU A 170 -1.93 21.94 28.16
CA LEU A 170 -3.08 21.62 27.31
C LEU A 170 -4.02 22.83 27.15
N ASN A 171 -4.27 23.56 28.24
CA ASN A 171 -5.04 24.81 28.22
C ASN A 171 -4.37 25.87 27.32
N GLN A 172 -3.03 26.01 27.36
CA GLN A 172 -2.30 26.91 26.46
C GLN A 172 -2.43 26.53 24.98
N GLN A 173 -2.64 25.24 24.67
CA GLN A 173 -2.95 24.77 23.31
C GLN A 173 -4.44 24.94 22.93
N GLY A 174 -5.25 25.50 23.84
CA GLY A 174 -6.67 25.74 23.67
C GLY A 174 -7.55 24.53 23.98
N TYR A 175 -7.05 23.52 24.70
CA TYR A 175 -7.84 22.39 25.17
C TYR A 175 -8.30 22.60 26.59
N ASP A 176 -9.57 22.34 26.88
CA ASP A 176 -10.08 22.29 28.24
C ASP A 176 -10.00 20.86 28.77
N VAL A 177 -9.42 20.69 29.95
CA VAL A 177 -9.21 19.37 30.57
C VAL A 177 -10.26 19.12 31.66
N PHE A 178 -11.05 18.07 31.48
CA PHE A 178 -12.06 17.60 32.43
C PHE A 178 -11.61 16.27 33.05
N ARG A 179 -11.57 16.21 34.38
CA ARG A 179 -11.05 15.06 35.13
C ARG A 179 -12.17 14.33 35.86
N PHE A 180 -12.33 13.05 35.60
CA PHE A 180 -13.32 12.18 36.24
C PHE A 180 -12.63 11.15 37.12
N LYS A 181 -13.22 10.86 38.29
CA LYS A 181 -12.71 9.81 39.18
C LYS A 181 -13.20 8.44 38.73
N ASN A 182 -12.39 7.41 38.94
CA ASN A 182 -12.77 6.02 38.65
C ASN A 182 -14.12 5.63 39.25
N GLU A 183 -14.42 6.07 40.48
CA GLU A 183 -15.68 5.74 41.16
C GLU A 183 -16.91 6.34 40.45
N LYS A 184 -16.76 7.49 39.78
CA LYS A 184 -17.85 8.11 39.00
C LYS A 184 -18.14 7.30 37.74
N VAL A 185 -17.09 6.91 37.01
CA VAL A 185 -17.22 6.15 35.76
C VAL A 185 -17.81 4.75 36.01
N LEU A 186 -17.36 4.08 37.07
CA LEU A 186 -17.78 2.71 37.37
C LEU A 186 -19.08 2.66 38.18
N GLY A 187 -19.33 3.64 39.06
CA GLY A 187 -20.48 3.67 39.96
C GLY A 187 -21.70 4.41 39.43
N ASP A 188 -21.54 5.35 38.49
CA ASP A 188 -22.62 6.12 37.87
C ASP A 188 -22.35 6.40 36.37
N PRO A 189 -22.44 5.36 35.51
CA PRO A 189 -22.18 5.46 34.08
C PRO A 189 -23.09 6.46 33.34
N ASP A 190 -24.38 6.51 33.71
CA ASP A 190 -25.36 7.39 33.08
C ASP A 190 -25.09 8.85 33.43
N GLY A 191 -24.80 9.14 34.70
CA GLY A 191 -24.40 10.48 35.13
C GLY A 191 -23.09 10.93 34.49
N PHE A 192 -22.13 10.03 34.30
CA PHE A 192 -20.89 10.31 33.57
C PHE A 192 -21.14 10.70 32.10
N ILE A 193 -21.99 9.96 31.38
CA ILE A 193 -22.39 10.29 29.99
C ILE A 193 -23.10 11.65 29.93
N GLN A 194 -24.06 11.90 30.83
CA GLN A 194 -24.83 13.14 30.85
C GLN A 194 -23.92 14.35 31.06
N GLU A 195 -22.96 14.24 31.97
CA GLU A 195 -22.00 15.31 32.27
C GLU A 195 -21.10 15.62 31.07
N ILE A 196 -20.52 14.60 30.44
CA ILE A 196 -19.71 14.78 29.21
C ILE A 196 -20.56 15.40 28.09
N THR A 197 -21.77 14.90 27.89
CA THR A 197 -22.67 15.42 26.85
C THR A 197 -23.01 16.89 27.09
N SER A 198 -23.25 17.27 28.34
CA SER A 198 -23.49 18.66 28.73
C SER A 198 -22.27 19.55 28.48
N ILE A 199 -21.09 19.12 28.91
CA ILE A 199 -19.81 19.84 28.69
C ILE A 199 -19.60 20.10 27.19
N LEU A 200 -19.72 19.06 26.36
CA LEU A 200 -19.46 19.16 24.93
C LEU A 200 -20.52 20.01 24.22
N SER A 201 -21.80 19.87 24.58
CA SER A 201 -22.88 20.66 24.00
C SER A 201 -22.77 22.14 24.35
N ASN A 202 -22.45 22.47 25.61
CA ASN A 202 -22.25 23.86 26.04
C ASN A 202 -21.06 24.50 25.32
N LYS A 203 -19.95 23.76 25.19
CA LYS A 203 -18.77 24.19 24.42
C LYS A 203 -19.10 24.43 22.95
N GLN A 204 -19.83 23.52 22.32
CA GLN A 204 -20.23 23.67 20.93
C GLN A 204 -21.15 24.87 20.73
N ASN A 205 -22.15 25.06 21.60
CA ASN A 205 -23.02 26.26 21.55
C ASN A 205 -22.23 27.56 21.77
N THR A 206 -21.25 27.58 22.68
CA THR A 206 -20.42 28.76 22.92
C THR A 206 -19.58 29.11 21.69
N LEU A 207 -19.06 28.09 20.99
CA LEU A 207 -18.33 28.26 19.73
C LEU A 207 -19.26 28.75 18.60
N GLU A 208 -20.48 28.22 18.50
CA GLU A 208 -21.48 28.65 17.49
C GLU A 208 -22.01 30.08 17.73
N VAL A 209 -22.22 30.48 18.99
CA VAL A 209 -22.61 31.86 19.37
C VAL A 209 -21.46 32.85 19.13
N SER A 210 -20.21 32.46 19.33
CA SER A 210 -19.05 33.34 19.04
C SER A 210 -18.84 33.63 17.55
N ILE A 211 -19.46 32.84 16.66
CA ILE A 211 -19.41 33.01 15.21
C ILE A 211 -20.62 33.83 14.69
N SER A 212 -21.63 34.08 15.53
CA SER A 212 -22.88 34.75 15.14
C SER A 212 -23.16 36.04 15.93
N SER A 213 -22.96 37.19 15.24
CA SER A 213 -23.47 38.58 15.49
C SER A 213 -22.36 39.63 15.78
N PRO A 214 -22.44 40.85 15.19
CA PRO A 214 -23.53 41.79 15.42
C PRO A 214 -24.26 42.22 14.14
N PHE A 215 -25.53 41.84 13.97
CA PHE A 215 -26.56 42.69 13.36
C PHE A 215 -27.92 42.41 14.01
N GLY A 216 -28.66 43.49 14.25
CA GLY A 216 -29.69 43.60 15.28
C GLY A 216 -31.07 43.00 14.99
N GLU A 217 -31.79 42.92 16.11
CA GLU A 217 -33.22 42.77 16.40
C GLU A 217 -34.25 42.76 15.25
N SER A 218 -35.19 41.81 15.33
CA SER A 218 -36.62 42.09 15.57
C SER A 218 -37.41 40.82 15.92
N GLN A 219 -38.47 41.01 16.72
CA GLN A 219 -39.26 40.04 17.48
C GLN A 219 -40.37 39.28 16.70
N GLU A 220 -41.06 38.40 17.46
CA GLU A 220 -42.36 37.72 17.25
C GLU A 220 -42.28 36.33 16.58
N GLY A 221 -42.95 35.26 17.04
CA GLY A 221 -43.89 35.04 18.13
C GLY A 221 -44.50 33.62 18.01
N ALA A 222 -44.58 32.94 19.15
CA ALA A 222 -45.33 31.73 19.54
C ALA A 222 -46.27 30.99 18.54
N ASN A 223 -46.21 29.64 18.49
CA ASN A 223 -47.08 28.74 19.29
C ASN A 223 -47.00 27.25 18.90
N ALA A 224 -47.24 26.40 19.90
CA ALA A 224 -47.18 24.93 19.96
C ALA A 224 -48.42 24.23 19.36
N SER A 225 -48.27 23.10 18.61
CA SER A 225 -48.57 21.69 19.00
C SER A 225 -50.06 21.24 18.85
N PRO A 226 -50.51 19.94 18.83
CA PRO A 226 -49.89 18.61 18.55
C PRO A 226 -50.75 17.61 17.66
N PHE A 227 -50.22 16.38 17.48
CA PHE A 227 -50.86 15.07 17.08
C PHE A 227 -51.23 14.84 15.59
N GLY A 228 -50.96 13.70 14.95
CA GLY A 228 -50.35 12.43 15.36
C GLY A 228 -50.16 11.43 14.18
N LYS A 229 -49.27 10.43 14.40
CA LYS A 229 -49.10 9.05 13.85
C LYS A 229 -49.60 8.77 12.41
N SER A 230 -48.85 8.11 11.50
CA SER A 230 -48.18 6.81 11.66
C SER A 230 -47.26 6.44 10.47
N GLN A 231 -46.08 5.90 10.81
CA GLN A 231 -45.30 4.78 10.25
C GLN A 231 -44.89 4.65 8.75
N GLU A 232 -43.63 4.21 8.64
CA GLU A 232 -42.90 3.52 7.54
C GLU A 232 -42.16 4.35 6.48
N GLY A 233 -40.84 4.09 6.40
CA GLY A 233 -39.90 4.67 5.44
C GLY A 233 -38.76 5.45 6.11
N ALA A 234 -37.80 4.77 6.75
CA ALA A 234 -36.61 5.42 7.30
C ALA A 234 -35.84 6.11 6.18
N ASN A 235 -35.91 7.44 6.21
CA ASN A 235 -35.34 8.37 5.26
C ASN A 235 -33.82 8.16 5.08
N SER A 236 -33.45 7.95 3.81
CA SER A 236 -32.16 8.35 3.25
C SER A 236 -31.96 9.85 3.44
N SER A 237 -31.36 10.26 4.55
CA SER A 237 -30.93 11.64 4.78
C SER A 237 -29.57 11.87 4.10
N SER A 238 -29.65 12.32 2.85
CA SER A 238 -28.70 13.17 2.12
C SER A 238 -27.24 13.22 2.63
N LEU A 239 -26.43 12.25 2.22
CA LEU A 239 -24.95 12.32 2.21
C LEU A 239 -24.45 12.87 0.86
N GLY A 240 -24.88 14.07 0.51
CA GLY A 240 -24.38 14.79 -0.66
C GLY A 240 -24.75 16.25 -0.56
N ARG A 241 -23.78 17.14 -0.75
CA ARG A 241 -24.08 18.55 -1.00
C ARG A 241 -25.03 18.61 -2.22
N PRO A 242 -26.20 19.27 -2.13
CA PRO A 242 -27.06 19.45 -3.29
C PRO A 242 -26.29 20.28 -4.33
N GLY A 243 -26.02 19.69 -5.51
CA GLY A 243 -25.49 20.41 -6.67
C GLY A 243 -23.97 20.65 -6.75
N GLY A 244 -23.15 20.08 -5.86
CA GLY A 244 -21.68 20.25 -5.87
C GLY A 244 -20.93 19.13 -6.60
N ALA A 245 -19.95 19.47 -7.43
CA ALA A 245 -18.98 18.50 -7.95
C ALA A 245 -18.06 18.00 -6.83
N PHE A 246 -17.65 16.73 -6.86
CA PHE A 246 -16.59 16.20 -6.01
C PHE A 246 -15.23 16.77 -6.43
N ASP A 247 -14.28 16.84 -5.51
CA ASP A 247 -12.90 17.14 -5.88
C ASP A 247 -12.34 15.98 -6.71
N LEU A 248 -12.54 14.75 -6.25
CA LEU A 248 -12.02 13.54 -6.87
C LEU A 248 -13.10 12.46 -7.04
N ILE A 249 -13.18 11.87 -8.24
CA ILE A 249 -13.86 10.58 -8.45
C ILE A 249 -12.82 9.51 -8.74
N ILE A 250 -12.87 8.41 -7.97
CA ILE A 250 -12.03 7.23 -8.16
C ILE A 250 -12.91 6.11 -8.74
N ILE A 251 -12.50 5.54 -9.88
CA ILE A 251 -13.20 4.44 -10.54
C ILE A 251 -12.41 3.15 -10.33
N GLY A 252 -12.93 2.27 -9.47
CA GLY A 252 -12.28 1.05 -8.99
C GLY A 252 -12.21 1.01 -7.46
N GLY A 253 -12.07 -0.20 -6.90
CA GLY A 253 -11.98 -0.46 -5.46
C GLY A 253 -10.78 -1.32 -5.05
N GLY A 254 -9.74 -1.37 -5.88
CA GLY A 254 -8.49 -2.10 -5.59
C GLY A 254 -7.45 -1.28 -4.80
N SER A 255 -6.22 -1.79 -4.71
CA SER A 255 -5.15 -1.16 -3.92
C SER A 255 -4.76 0.25 -4.39
N ALA A 256 -4.75 0.51 -5.70
CA ALA A 256 -4.56 1.87 -6.23
C ALA A 256 -5.66 2.82 -5.76
N ALA A 257 -6.93 2.39 -5.83
CA ALA A 257 -8.09 3.19 -5.42
C ALA A 257 -8.06 3.51 -3.91
N PHE A 258 -7.79 2.52 -3.07
CA PHE A 258 -7.70 2.76 -1.62
C PHE A 258 -6.50 3.61 -1.22
N SER A 259 -5.34 3.42 -1.86
CA SER A 259 -4.19 4.30 -1.63
C SER A 259 -4.49 5.76 -2.02
N ALA A 260 -5.16 5.95 -3.15
CA ALA A 260 -5.61 7.27 -3.59
C ALA A 260 -6.64 7.88 -2.63
N ALA A 261 -7.62 7.12 -2.16
CA ALA A 261 -8.61 7.60 -1.20
C ALA A 261 -7.98 8.01 0.14
N ILE A 262 -7.03 7.21 0.66
CA ILE A 262 -6.27 7.56 1.87
C ILE A 262 -5.52 8.87 1.67
N LYS A 263 -4.88 9.05 0.51
CA LYS A 263 -4.17 10.30 0.20
C LYS A 263 -5.13 11.47 0.05
N ALA A 264 -6.27 11.29 -0.61
CA ALA A 264 -7.27 12.32 -0.82
C ALA A 264 -7.89 12.79 0.51
N GLU A 265 -8.19 11.85 1.43
CA GLU A 265 -8.66 12.16 2.78
C GLU A 265 -7.62 12.98 3.56
N SER A 266 -6.33 12.64 3.45
CA SER A 266 -5.26 13.42 4.11
C SER A 266 -5.15 14.86 3.62
N LEU A 267 -5.68 15.15 2.42
CA LEU A 267 -5.75 16.47 1.81
C LEU A 267 -7.11 17.15 2.04
N GLY A 268 -8.06 16.49 2.71
CA GLY A 268 -9.42 17.00 2.95
C GLY A 268 -10.29 17.08 1.70
N LEU A 269 -10.01 16.26 0.67
CA LEU A 269 -10.71 16.30 -0.62
C LEU A 269 -12.02 15.51 -0.57
N SER A 270 -13.11 16.12 -1.04
CA SER A 270 -14.37 15.41 -1.25
C SER A 270 -14.20 14.35 -2.35
N THR A 271 -14.34 13.09 -1.98
CA THR A 271 -14.00 11.94 -2.82
C THR A 271 -15.17 10.99 -2.98
N LEU A 272 -15.48 10.61 -4.22
CA LEU A 272 -16.42 9.52 -4.51
C LEU A 272 -15.64 8.34 -5.11
N MET A 273 -15.64 7.19 -4.43
CA MET A 273 -15.10 5.93 -4.94
C MET A 273 -16.23 5.05 -5.47
N VAL A 274 -16.16 4.68 -6.75
CA VAL A 274 -17.14 3.83 -7.41
C VAL A 274 -16.50 2.48 -7.75
N ASN A 275 -17.06 1.38 -7.24
CA ASN A 275 -16.54 0.04 -7.47
C ASN A 275 -17.60 -0.90 -8.06
N GLY A 276 -17.25 -1.60 -9.13
CA GLY A 276 -18.08 -2.60 -9.80
C GLY A 276 -17.33 -3.90 -10.06
N GLY A 277 -18.05 -5.01 -10.17
CA GLY A 277 -17.47 -6.34 -10.36
C GLY A 277 -17.10 -7.01 -9.03
N LEU A 278 -15.79 -7.14 -8.75
CA LEU A 278 -15.30 -7.71 -7.50
C LEU A 278 -15.67 -6.82 -6.31
N ASP A 279 -15.72 -7.40 -5.10
CA ASP A 279 -15.86 -6.60 -3.89
C ASP A 279 -14.69 -5.64 -3.67
N PHE A 280 -14.91 -4.64 -2.80
CA PHE A 280 -13.86 -3.73 -2.37
C PHE A 280 -12.62 -4.50 -1.88
N GLY A 281 -11.45 -3.91 -2.13
CA GLY A 281 -10.17 -4.59 -2.08
C GLY A 281 -9.69 -5.09 -3.44
N GLY A 282 -10.59 -5.27 -4.42
CA GLY A 282 -10.24 -5.62 -5.80
C GLY A 282 -9.54 -6.98 -5.91
N THR A 283 -8.68 -7.13 -6.91
CA THR A 283 -8.07 -8.43 -7.25
C THR A 283 -7.17 -8.99 -6.15
N CYS A 284 -6.24 -8.19 -5.62
CA CYS A 284 -5.14 -8.70 -4.79
C CYS A 284 -5.61 -9.46 -3.54
N VAL A 285 -6.54 -8.88 -2.78
CA VAL A 285 -7.03 -9.50 -1.53
C VAL A 285 -8.08 -10.59 -1.79
N ASN A 286 -8.95 -10.39 -2.78
CA ASN A 286 -10.12 -11.26 -2.97
C ASN A 286 -9.79 -12.52 -3.78
N VAL A 287 -9.08 -12.37 -4.90
CA VAL A 287 -8.94 -13.42 -5.94
C VAL A 287 -7.53 -13.52 -6.54
N GLY A 288 -6.55 -12.85 -5.92
CA GLY A 288 -5.19 -12.69 -6.44
C GLY A 288 -4.13 -13.14 -5.44
N CYS A 289 -3.29 -12.20 -5.00
CA CYS A 289 -2.11 -12.48 -4.19
C CYS A 289 -2.42 -13.17 -2.86
N VAL A 290 -3.37 -12.67 -2.07
CA VAL A 290 -3.67 -13.25 -0.75
C VAL A 290 -4.12 -14.73 -0.85
N PRO A 291 -5.18 -15.08 -1.62
CA PRO A 291 -5.60 -16.46 -1.72
C PRO A 291 -4.54 -17.36 -2.37
N SER A 292 -3.88 -16.91 -3.45
CA SER A 292 -2.85 -17.73 -4.11
C SER A 292 -1.69 -18.04 -3.17
N LYS A 293 -1.17 -17.07 -2.42
CA LYS A 293 0.01 -17.27 -1.56
C LYS A 293 -0.34 -18.08 -0.32
N ASN A 294 -1.59 -18.03 0.14
CA ASN A 294 -2.08 -18.96 1.16
C ASN A 294 -2.10 -20.42 0.64
N LEU A 295 -2.66 -20.65 -0.57
CA LEU A 295 -2.72 -21.99 -1.17
C LEU A 295 -1.33 -22.54 -1.52
N ILE A 296 -0.40 -21.70 -1.98
CA ILE A 296 1.00 -22.08 -2.21
C ILE A 296 1.65 -22.56 -0.90
N ARG A 297 1.48 -21.82 0.20
CA ARG A 297 2.02 -22.24 1.51
C ARG A 297 1.37 -23.50 2.07
N ALA A 298 0.07 -23.70 1.81
CA ALA A 298 -0.60 -24.96 2.15
C ALA A 298 -0.03 -26.14 1.35
N GLY A 299 0.16 -25.97 0.03
CA GLY A 299 0.79 -26.96 -0.84
C GLY A 299 2.25 -27.25 -0.46
N GLU A 300 3.04 -26.22 -0.15
CA GLU A 300 4.41 -26.38 0.36
C GLU A 300 4.45 -27.19 1.66
N THR A 301 3.52 -26.91 2.59
CA THR A 301 3.39 -27.67 3.85
C THR A 301 3.10 -29.15 3.57
N ALA A 302 2.16 -29.43 2.66
CA ALA A 302 1.86 -30.80 2.25
C ALA A 302 3.08 -31.49 1.59
N TYR A 303 3.81 -30.75 0.74
CA TYR A 303 5.01 -31.26 0.09
C TYR A 303 6.10 -31.66 1.10
N HIS A 304 6.43 -30.81 2.07
CA HIS A 304 7.41 -31.10 3.11
C HIS A 304 6.97 -32.23 4.07
N ALA A 305 5.67 -32.46 4.22
CA ALA A 305 5.16 -33.60 4.99
C ALA A 305 5.29 -34.94 4.24
N MET A 306 5.41 -34.90 2.90
CA MET A 306 5.55 -36.08 2.03
C MET A 306 6.99 -36.31 1.54
N HIS A 307 7.83 -35.28 1.55
CA HIS A 307 9.19 -35.31 1.00
C HIS A 307 10.20 -34.80 2.02
N SER A 308 11.39 -35.39 2.03
CA SER A 308 12.52 -34.89 2.81
C SER A 308 13.76 -34.82 1.96
N ASN A 309 14.55 -33.76 2.14
CA ASN A 309 15.87 -33.63 1.55
C ASN A 309 16.93 -34.47 2.29
N PHE A 310 16.56 -35.09 3.42
CA PHE A 310 17.47 -35.87 4.26
C PHE A 310 17.14 -37.36 4.17
N GLN A 311 18.10 -38.19 3.73
CA GLN A 311 17.90 -39.64 3.59
C GLN A 311 17.51 -40.34 4.91
N GLY A 312 17.93 -39.79 6.06
CA GLY A 312 17.60 -40.33 7.38
C GLY A 312 16.16 -40.06 7.83
N ILE A 313 15.45 -39.13 7.17
CA ILE A 313 14.06 -38.80 7.48
C ILE A 313 13.17 -39.50 6.47
N LYS A 314 12.25 -40.33 6.96
CA LYS A 314 11.28 -41.06 6.15
C LYS A 314 9.88 -40.49 6.37
N PRO A 315 9.38 -39.63 5.47
CA PRO A 315 8.03 -39.09 5.59
C PRO A 315 6.98 -40.20 5.56
N LYS A 316 5.89 -40.03 6.31
CA LYS A 316 4.78 -41.00 6.38
C LYS A 316 3.54 -40.57 5.57
N GLY A 317 3.60 -39.41 4.91
CA GLY A 317 2.48 -38.81 4.19
C GLY A 317 1.71 -37.79 5.01
N VAL A 318 0.68 -37.21 4.39
CA VAL A 318 -0.22 -36.21 4.96
C VAL A 318 -1.66 -36.50 4.51
N ASP A 319 -2.62 -36.28 5.41
CA ASP A 319 -4.04 -36.28 5.05
C ASP A 319 -4.46 -34.85 4.72
N ILE A 320 -5.04 -34.65 3.53
CA ILE A 320 -5.36 -33.32 2.98
C ILE A 320 -6.87 -33.14 2.95
N ASP A 321 -7.40 -32.41 3.93
CA ASP A 321 -8.75 -31.86 3.85
C ASP A 321 -8.76 -30.62 2.96
N PHE A 322 -8.90 -30.86 1.66
CA PHE A 322 -8.91 -29.82 0.64
C PHE A 322 -10.02 -28.79 0.85
N ALA A 323 -11.23 -29.26 1.22
CA ALA A 323 -12.36 -28.37 1.45
C ALA A 323 -12.10 -27.43 2.64
N GLN A 324 -11.49 -27.94 3.71
CA GLN A 324 -11.13 -27.12 4.86
C GLN A 324 -10.06 -26.08 4.51
N ILE A 325 -9.05 -26.42 3.70
CA ILE A 325 -8.04 -25.46 3.22
C ILE A 325 -8.70 -24.29 2.48
N ILE A 326 -9.67 -24.57 1.60
CA ILE A 326 -10.38 -23.53 0.84
C ILE A 326 -11.25 -22.67 1.77
N LYS A 327 -11.92 -23.27 2.77
CA LYS A 327 -12.68 -22.53 3.79
C LYS A 327 -11.80 -21.62 4.64
N ASP A 328 -10.64 -22.11 5.08
CA ASP A 328 -9.68 -21.32 5.86
C ASP A 328 -9.11 -20.16 5.04
N LYS A 329 -8.80 -20.39 3.76
CA LYS A 329 -8.45 -19.32 2.80
C LYS A 329 -9.57 -18.29 2.66
N LYS A 330 -10.83 -18.71 2.52
CA LYS A 330 -11.98 -17.78 2.40
C LYS A 330 -12.10 -16.91 3.65
N LYS A 331 -11.94 -17.51 4.84
CA LYS A 331 -11.92 -16.78 6.12
C LYS A 331 -10.76 -15.77 6.20
N LEU A 332 -9.56 -16.16 5.75
CA LEU A 332 -8.41 -15.26 5.69
C LEU A 332 -8.68 -14.07 4.77
N VAL A 333 -9.20 -14.32 3.56
CA VAL A 333 -9.56 -13.29 2.59
C VAL A 333 -10.56 -12.31 3.17
N ALA A 334 -11.69 -12.80 3.72
CA ALA A 334 -12.70 -11.95 4.34
C ALA A 334 -12.12 -11.10 5.50
N THR A 335 -11.29 -11.71 6.34
CA THR A 335 -10.63 -11.02 7.46
C THR A 335 -9.70 -9.91 6.99
N LEU A 336 -8.90 -10.17 5.96
CA LEU A 336 -7.96 -9.18 5.44
C LEU A 336 -8.65 -8.09 4.61
N GLN A 337 -9.69 -8.44 3.87
CA GLN A 337 -10.53 -7.48 3.16
C GLN A 337 -11.11 -6.47 4.15
N GLU A 338 -11.77 -6.93 5.21
CA GLU A 338 -12.35 -6.06 6.22
C GLU A 338 -11.27 -5.18 6.86
N LYS A 339 -10.23 -5.79 7.42
CA LYS A 339 -9.21 -5.08 8.21
C LYS A 339 -8.32 -4.13 7.40
N LYS A 340 -8.07 -4.42 6.12
CA LYS A 340 -7.10 -3.66 5.30
C LYS A 340 -7.76 -2.73 4.31
N TYR A 341 -9.07 -2.83 4.12
CA TYR A 341 -9.82 -1.97 3.21
C TYR A 341 -10.96 -1.28 3.94
N MET A 342 -11.98 -2.02 4.39
CA MET A 342 -13.20 -1.41 4.94
C MET A 342 -12.94 -0.68 6.26
N ASP A 343 -12.26 -1.32 7.22
CA ASP A 343 -11.90 -0.71 8.51
C ASP A 343 -11.01 0.53 8.33
N VAL A 344 -10.10 0.51 7.35
CA VAL A 344 -9.12 1.57 7.08
C VAL A 344 -9.79 2.88 6.66
N VAL A 345 -10.91 2.80 5.95
CA VAL A 345 -11.63 3.98 5.46
C VAL A 345 -12.91 4.27 6.24
N SER A 346 -13.21 3.46 7.26
CA SER A 346 -14.46 3.53 8.03
C SER A 346 -14.69 4.85 8.76
N ASP A 347 -13.63 5.58 9.10
CA ASP A 347 -13.69 6.86 9.82
C ASP A 347 -13.44 8.10 8.95
N PHE A 348 -13.34 7.91 7.63
CA PHE A 348 -13.11 8.98 6.66
C PHE A 348 -14.36 9.84 6.53
N GLU A 349 -14.17 11.16 6.58
CA GLU A 349 -15.27 12.14 6.59
C GLU A 349 -15.59 12.64 5.18
N ASN A 350 -14.63 12.60 4.26
CA ASN A 350 -14.79 13.12 2.90
C ASN A 350 -14.94 12.03 1.83
N LEU A 351 -14.91 10.76 2.21
CA LEU A 351 -15.07 9.64 1.29
C LEU A 351 -16.52 9.15 1.23
N THR A 352 -17.09 9.15 0.04
CA THR A 352 -18.33 8.43 -0.29
C THR A 352 -17.99 7.20 -1.11
N MET A 353 -18.52 6.04 -0.76
CA MET A 353 -18.31 4.79 -1.49
C MET A 353 -19.62 4.34 -2.14
N LEU A 354 -19.55 3.95 -3.41
CA LEU A 354 -20.69 3.49 -4.20
C LEU A 354 -20.34 2.18 -4.89
N LYS A 355 -21.25 1.19 -4.78
CA LYS A 355 -21.19 -0.01 -5.62
C LYS A 355 -21.96 0.27 -6.92
N GLY A 356 -21.33 0.01 -8.07
CA GLY A 356 -21.95 0.23 -9.38
C GLY A 356 -20.91 0.33 -10.50
N TRP A 357 -21.38 0.32 -11.74
CA TRP A 357 -20.52 0.47 -12.93
C TRP A 357 -20.48 1.92 -13.38
N ALA A 358 -19.29 2.52 -13.36
CA ALA A 358 -19.08 3.88 -13.83
C ALA A 358 -18.84 3.92 -15.34
N LYS A 359 -19.49 4.88 -16.02
CA LYS A 359 -19.25 5.19 -17.44
C LYS A 359 -19.11 6.70 -17.63
N PHE A 360 -18.04 7.15 -18.28
CA PHE A 360 -17.87 8.55 -18.68
C PHE A 360 -18.95 8.96 -19.68
N LYS A 361 -19.66 10.04 -19.33
CA LYS A 361 -20.54 10.78 -20.23
C LYS A 361 -19.75 11.84 -20.98
N ASP A 362 -18.90 12.55 -20.26
CA ASP A 362 -17.98 13.58 -20.73
C ASP A 362 -16.78 13.65 -19.77
N ASN A 363 -15.80 14.52 -20.03
CA ASN A 363 -14.57 14.60 -19.24
C ASN A 363 -14.78 15.15 -17.81
N LYS A 364 -15.99 15.56 -17.42
CA LYS A 364 -16.32 16.08 -16.08
C LYS A 364 -17.37 15.25 -15.36
N THR A 365 -17.98 14.27 -16.04
CA THR A 365 -19.20 13.60 -15.58
C THR A 365 -19.15 12.11 -15.87
N ILE A 366 -19.41 11.30 -14.83
CA ILE A 366 -19.68 9.87 -14.98
C ILE A 366 -21.15 9.56 -14.67
N LYS A 367 -21.63 8.46 -15.24
CA LYS A 367 -22.91 7.83 -14.90
C LYS A 367 -22.67 6.56 -14.10
N VAL A 368 -23.42 6.37 -13.02
CA VAL A 368 -23.48 5.13 -12.24
C VAL A 368 -24.95 4.84 -11.98
N ASP A 369 -25.43 3.68 -12.44
CA ASP A 369 -26.84 3.25 -12.31
C ASP A 369 -27.86 4.32 -12.71
N GLY A 370 -27.58 5.02 -13.82
CA GLY A 370 -28.44 6.08 -14.36
C GLY A 370 -28.31 7.45 -13.69
N LYS A 371 -27.58 7.57 -12.56
CA LYS A 371 -27.31 8.85 -11.88
C LYS A 371 -25.99 9.46 -12.37
N GLU A 372 -25.97 10.78 -12.51
CA GLU A 372 -24.78 11.54 -12.92
C GLU A 372 -24.01 12.09 -11.73
N TYR A 373 -22.69 11.94 -11.75
CA TYR A 373 -21.76 12.47 -10.75
C TYR A 373 -20.66 13.26 -11.45
N LYS A 374 -20.33 14.44 -10.90
CA LYS A 374 -19.32 15.35 -11.45
C LYS A 374 -18.10 15.45 -10.56
N ALA A 375 -16.92 15.64 -11.14
CA ALA A 375 -15.70 15.91 -10.37
C ALA A 375 -14.72 16.87 -11.06
N ILE A 376 -13.83 17.46 -10.26
CA ILE A 376 -12.70 18.27 -10.75
C ILE A 376 -11.64 17.37 -11.37
N LYS A 377 -11.26 16.28 -10.69
CA LYS A 377 -10.31 15.28 -11.16
C LYS A 377 -10.89 13.87 -11.11
N PHE A 378 -10.39 12.99 -11.97
CA PHE A 378 -10.70 11.57 -11.98
C PHE A 378 -9.43 10.74 -11.82
N LEU A 379 -9.55 9.61 -11.11
CA LEU A 379 -8.56 8.54 -11.12
C LEU A 379 -9.21 7.25 -11.60
N ILE A 380 -8.71 6.69 -12.71
CA ILE A 380 -9.14 5.38 -13.22
C ILE A 380 -8.20 4.31 -12.65
N ALA A 381 -8.74 3.43 -11.81
CA ALA A 381 -8.03 2.38 -11.09
C ALA A 381 -8.77 1.03 -11.22
N THR A 382 -9.23 0.72 -12.43
CA THR A 382 -10.12 -0.42 -12.72
C THR A 382 -9.43 -1.79 -12.78
N GLY A 383 -8.10 -1.81 -12.71
CA GLY A 383 -7.28 -3.02 -12.72
C GLY A 383 -7.41 -3.81 -14.02
N ALA A 384 -7.16 -5.11 -13.92
CA ALA A 384 -7.20 -6.05 -15.05
C ALA A 384 -7.97 -7.33 -14.69
N THR A 385 -8.37 -8.08 -15.72
CA THR A 385 -9.02 -9.39 -15.62
C THR A 385 -8.28 -10.43 -16.46
N THR A 386 -8.55 -11.72 -16.23
CA THR A 386 -7.96 -12.81 -17.02
C THR A 386 -8.29 -12.66 -18.50
N ASN A 387 -7.27 -12.71 -19.35
CA ASN A 387 -7.44 -12.66 -20.79
C ASN A 387 -7.90 -14.03 -21.30
N ILE A 388 -9.19 -14.16 -21.62
CA ILE A 388 -9.77 -15.38 -22.18
C ILE A 388 -9.51 -15.42 -23.70
N PRO A 389 -8.79 -16.43 -24.23
CA PRO A 389 -8.48 -16.50 -25.65
C PRO A 389 -9.73 -16.90 -26.45
N THR A 390 -9.84 -16.41 -27.68
CA THR A 390 -10.90 -16.84 -28.61
C THR A 390 -10.51 -18.16 -29.25
N ILE A 391 -11.00 -19.28 -28.72
CA ILE A 391 -10.79 -20.64 -29.23
C ILE A 391 -12.15 -21.31 -29.40
N GLU A 392 -12.37 -22.03 -30.50
CA GLU A 392 -13.64 -22.70 -30.79
C GLU A 392 -14.07 -23.59 -29.62
N GLY A 393 -15.29 -23.37 -29.10
CA GLY A 393 -15.89 -24.19 -28.06
C GLY A 393 -15.39 -23.95 -26.64
N LEU A 394 -14.40 -23.07 -26.43
CA LEU A 394 -13.94 -22.72 -25.08
C LEU A 394 -15.07 -22.07 -24.25
N ASP A 395 -15.92 -21.26 -24.90
CA ASP A 395 -17.10 -20.64 -24.30
C ASP A 395 -18.22 -21.63 -23.93
N LYS A 396 -18.12 -22.90 -24.40
CA LYS A 396 -19.11 -23.97 -24.17
C LYS A 396 -18.70 -24.94 -23.06
N ILE A 397 -17.52 -24.77 -22.47
CA ILE A 397 -17.04 -25.58 -21.34
C ILE A 397 -17.08 -24.78 -20.04
N ASP A 398 -17.12 -25.48 -18.91
CA ASP A 398 -17.13 -24.86 -17.58
C ASP A 398 -15.68 -24.59 -17.11
N TYR A 399 -14.94 -23.78 -17.88
CA TYR A 399 -13.56 -23.44 -17.54
C TYR A 399 -13.51 -22.58 -16.27
N LEU A 400 -12.38 -22.66 -15.58
CA LEU A 400 -12.08 -21.86 -14.40
C LEU A 400 -11.04 -20.79 -14.72
N THR A 401 -11.05 -19.72 -13.95
CA THR A 401 -9.94 -18.76 -13.86
C THR A 401 -9.46 -18.73 -12.41
N ASN A 402 -8.46 -17.92 -12.06
CA ASN A 402 -8.08 -17.71 -10.66
C ASN A 402 -9.27 -17.29 -9.78
N VAL A 403 -10.23 -16.54 -10.33
CA VAL A 403 -11.45 -16.10 -9.60
C VAL A 403 -12.27 -17.29 -9.12
N SER A 404 -12.60 -18.23 -10.01
CA SER A 404 -13.45 -19.37 -9.68
C SER A 404 -12.68 -20.55 -9.09
N LEU A 405 -11.40 -20.74 -9.47
CA LEU A 405 -10.57 -21.85 -9.00
C LEU A 405 -10.26 -21.73 -7.50
N PHE A 406 -9.92 -20.53 -7.01
CA PHE A 406 -9.52 -20.33 -5.62
C PHE A 406 -10.68 -20.46 -4.62
N ASP A 407 -11.91 -20.52 -5.09
CA ASP A 407 -13.11 -20.74 -4.26
C ASP A 407 -13.77 -22.11 -4.47
N LEU A 408 -13.20 -22.94 -5.34
CA LEU A 408 -13.66 -24.31 -5.59
C LEU A 408 -13.36 -25.18 -4.36
N GLU A 409 -14.40 -25.58 -3.61
CA GLU A 409 -14.27 -26.41 -2.41
C GLU A 409 -14.16 -27.91 -2.71
N GLU A 410 -14.67 -28.35 -3.85
CA GLU A 410 -14.51 -29.73 -4.32
C GLU A 410 -13.12 -29.92 -4.91
N LYS A 411 -12.36 -30.90 -4.42
CA LYS A 411 -11.04 -31.21 -4.98
C LYS A 411 -11.19 -31.77 -6.40
N PRO A 412 -10.69 -31.10 -7.44
CA PRO A 412 -10.72 -31.66 -8.79
C PRO A 412 -9.80 -32.89 -8.89
N GLU A 413 -10.20 -33.91 -9.66
CA GLU A 413 -9.34 -35.06 -9.94
C GLU A 413 -8.07 -34.64 -10.71
N SER A 414 -8.24 -33.75 -11.69
CA SER A 414 -7.17 -33.21 -12.50
C SER A 414 -7.44 -31.78 -12.98
N LEU A 415 -6.37 -31.07 -13.32
CA LEU A 415 -6.40 -29.75 -13.93
C LEU A 415 -5.57 -29.72 -15.21
N THR A 416 -6.16 -29.21 -16.29
CA THR A 416 -5.39 -28.75 -17.47
C THR A 416 -5.36 -27.24 -17.47
N ILE A 417 -4.18 -26.67 -17.28
CA ILE A 417 -3.93 -25.23 -17.22
C ILE A 417 -3.48 -24.73 -18.59
N MET A 418 -4.20 -23.75 -19.13
CA MET A 418 -3.86 -23.05 -20.37
C MET A 418 -2.99 -21.85 -20.04
N GLY A 419 -1.71 -21.92 -20.43
CA GLY A 419 -0.71 -20.87 -20.21
C GLY A 419 0.28 -21.18 -19.08
N ALA A 420 1.56 -21.04 -19.40
CA ALA A 420 2.70 -21.23 -18.49
C ALA A 420 3.35 -19.90 -18.07
N GLY A 421 2.52 -18.86 -17.87
CA GLY A 421 2.92 -17.65 -17.16
C GLY A 421 2.98 -17.89 -15.64
N TYR A 422 3.43 -16.86 -14.89
CA TYR A 422 3.61 -16.98 -13.43
C TYR A 422 2.33 -17.44 -12.70
N ILE A 423 1.15 -16.96 -13.08
CA ILE A 423 -0.14 -17.38 -12.49
C ILE A 423 -0.37 -18.87 -12.69
N GLY A 424 -0.19 -19.36 -13.93
CA GLY A 424 -0.41 -20.77 -14.27
C GLY A 424 0.56 -21.70 -13.54
N LEU A 425 1.82 -21.29 -13.40
CA LEU A 425 2.86 -22.09 -12.74
C LEU A 425 2.70 -22.14 -11.22
N GLU A 426 2.33 -21.01 -10.60
CA GLU A 426 2.00 -20.97 -9.17
C GLU A 426 0.78 -21.86 -8.86
N ILE A 427 -0.28 -21.78 -9.67
CA ILE A 427 -1.44 -22.66 -9.56
C ILE A 427 -1.03 -24.12 -9.73
N ALA A 428 -0.26 -24.43 -10.77
CA ALA A 428 0.15 -25.78 -11.09
C ALA A 428 0.87 -26.45 -9.93
N MET A 429 1.85 -25.75 -9.35
CA MET A 429 2.62 -26.27 -8.23
C MET A 429 1.77 -26.42 -6.96
N ALA A 430 0.98 -25.40 -6.61
CA ALA A 430 0.14 -25.45 -5.42
C ALA A 430 -0.85 -26.61 -5.48
N TYR A 431 -1.59 -26.75 -6.59
CA TYR A 431 -2.61 -27.79 -6.73
C TYR A 431 -2.00 -29.19 -6.89
N ASN A 432 -0.85 -29.33 -7.58
CA ASN A 432 -0.13 -30.60 -7.63
C ASN A 432 0.25 -31.09 -6.22
N ARG A 433 0.79 -30.19 -5.39
CA ARG A 433 1.17 -30.50 -4.01
C ARG A 433 -0.03 -30.75 -3.08
N LEU A 434 -1.20 -30.22 -3.43
CA LEU A 434 -2.48 -30.52 -2.76
C LEU A 434 -3.14 -31.82 -3.28
N GLY A 435 -2.44 -32.60 -4.10
CA GLY A 435 -2.86 -33.93 -4.53
C GLY A 435 -3.79 -33.94 -5.75
N VAL A 436 -3.72 -32.91 -6.60
CA VAL A 436 -4.44 -32.83 -7.88
C VAL A 436 -3.49 -33.17 -9.02
N LYS A 437 -3.90 -33.97 -10.00
CA LYS A 437 -3.06 -34.23 -11.17
C LYS A 437 -3.05 -33.01 -12.10
N VAL A 438 -1.88 -32.46 -12.39
CA VAL A 438 -1.78 -31.21 -13.19
C VAL A 438 -1.09 -31.43 -14.53
N ARG A 439 -1.68 -30.85 -15.58
CA ARG A 439 -1.09 -30.63 -16.89
C ARG A 439 -1.08 -29.14 -17.25
N ILE A 440 -0.04 -28.68 -17.92
CA ILE A 440 0.05 -27.34 -18.51
C ILE A 440 0.18 -27.47 -20.03
N ILE A 441 -0.68 -26.76 -20.76
CA ILE A 441 -0.57 -26.57 -22.21
C ILE A 441 -0.06 -25.16 -22.47
N GLU A 442 1.10 -25.08 -23.12
CA GLU A 442 1.78 -23.82 -23.45
C GLU A 442 2.07 -23.79 -24.95
N PHE A 443 1.63 -22.71 -25.62
CA PHE A 443 1.78 -22.59 -27.08
C PHE A 443 3.16 -22.10 -27.50
N THR A 444 3.92 -21.56 -26.56
CA THR A 444 5.32 -21.15 -26.75
C THR A 444 6.29 -22.26 -26.38
N ASP A 445 7.57 -22.01 -26.61
CA ASP A 445 8.64 -22.99 -26.51
C ASP A 445 9.00 -23.41 -25.09
N ARG A 446 8.65 -22.59 -24.08
CA ARG A 446 9.04 -22.81 -22.68
C ARG A 446 8.13 -22.09 -21.69
N VAL A 447 8.15 -22.54 -20.43
CA VAL A 447 7.51 -21.84 -19.31
C VAL A 447 8.20 -20.50 -19.03
N LEU A 448 7.48 -19.52 -18.48
CA LEU A 448 8.02 -18.17 -18.20
C LEU A 448 8.84 -17.58 -19.36
N ARG A 449 8.35 -17.67 -20.61
CA ARG A 449 9.10 -17.26 -21.81
C ARG A 449 9.70 -15.84 -21.75
N THR A 450 9.11 -14.95 -20.96
CA THR A 450 9.62 -13.58 -20.74
C THR A 450 10.92 -13.54 -19.94
N GLN A 451 11.35 -14.65 -19.34
CA GLN A 451 12.60 -14.81 -18.62
C GLN A 451 13.66 -15.52 -19.46
N THR A 452 14.91 -15.47 -18.99
CA THR A 452 16.03 -16.13 -19.65
C THR A 452 15.89 -17.66 -19.60
N PRO A 453 16.36 -18.40 -20.63
CA PRO A 453 16.15 -19.85 -20.72
C PRO A 453 16.59 -20.65 -19.49
N ASP A 454 17.67 -20.23 -18.83
CA ASP A 454 18.18 -20.90 -17.62
C ASP A 454 17.22 -20.84 -16.43
N ILE A 455 16.41 -19.78 -16.31
CA ILE A 455 15.35 -19.67 -15.31
C ILE A 455 14.20 -20.63 -15.66
N SER A 456 13.77 -20.64 -16.92
CA SER A 456 12.70 -21.51 -17.42
C SER A 456 13.07 -22.99 -17.23
N GLU A 457 14.29 -23.38 -17.60
CA GLU A 457 14.78 -24.75 -17.53
C GLU A 457 14.87 -25.26 -16.09
N ALA A 458 15.38 -24.43 -15.16
CA ALA A 458 15.47 -24.78 -13.75
C ALA A 458 14.09 -25.09 -13.15
N LEU A 459 13.09 -24.25 -13.46
CA LEU A 459 11.72 -24.45 -12.98
C LEU A 459 11.04 -25.64 -13.66
N GLU A 460 11.13 -25.74 -14.98
CA GLU A 460 10.50 -26.83 -15.74
C GLU A 460 11.02 -28.20 -15.28
N THR A 461 12.34 -28.31 -15.09
CA THR A 461 12.97 -29.52 -14.56
C THR A 461 12.40 -29.91 -13.20
N GLN A 462 12.23 -28.93 -12.30
CA GLN A 462 11.70 -29.19 -10.97
C GLN A 462 10.22 -29.59 -11.02
N MET A 463 9.40 -28.87 -11.77
CA MET A 463 7.96 -29.16 -11.88
C MET A 463 7.69 -30.54 -12.49
N ARG A 464 8.47 -30.94 -13.51
CA ARG A 464 8.39 -32.29 -14.08
C ARG A 464 8.79 -33.37 -13.09
N LYS A 465 9.84 -33.14 -12.27
CA LYS A 465 10.23 -34.06 -11.18
C LYS A 465 9.13 -34.25 -10.15
N GLU A 466 8.31 -33.23 -9.90
CA GLU A 466 7.14 -33.31 -9.02
C GLU A 466 5.89 -33.91 -9.69
N GLY A 467 5.99 -34.38 -10.94
CA GLY A 467 4.92 -35.07 -11.65
C GLY A 467 3.98 -34.16 -12.45
N ILE A 468 4.30 -32.87 -12.58
CA ILE A 468 3.51 -31.94 -13.40
C ILE A 468 3.84 -32.18 -14.88
N GLU A 469 2.81 -32.46 -15.68
CA GLU A 469 2.96 -32.62 -17.12
C GLU A 469 2.99 -31.24 -17.80
N ILE A 470 4.04 -30.95 -18.56
CA ILE A 470 4.19 -29.67 -19.26
C ILE A 470 4.32 -29.96 -20.76
N LEU A 471 3.46 -29.33 -21.56
CA LEU A 471 3.39 -29.51 -23.02
C LEU A 471 3.71 -28.18 -23.72
N PRO A 472 5.00 -27.84 -23.90
CA PRO A 472 5.41 -26.65 -24.66
C PRO A 472 5.20 -26.84 -26.16
N ASN A 473 4.99 -25.75 -26.89
CA ASN A 473 4.66 -25.70 -28.32
C ASN A 473 3.32 -26.38 -28.70
N PHE A 474 2.46 -26.72 -27.74
CA PHE A 474 1.12 -27.25 -28.01
C PHE A 474 0.11 -26.12 -28.13
N ARG A 475 -0.66 -26.11 -29.21
CA ARG A 475 -1.70 -25.09 -29.46
C ARG A 475 -3.08 -25.73 -29.39
N ALA A 476 -3.85 -25.40 -28.36
CA ALA A 476 -5.28 -25.73 -28.33
C ALA A 476 -6.01 -24.97 -29.45
N VAL A 477 -6.75 -25.68 -30.29
CA VAL A 477 -7.49 -25.12 -31.43
C VAL A 477 -9.00 -25.26 -31.26
N LYS A 478 -9.46 -26.23 -30.46
CA LYS A 478 -10.87 -26.47 -30.19
C LYS A 478 -11.07 -27.17 -28.84
N PHE A 479 -12.15 -26.82 -28.16
CA PHE A 479 -12.66 -27.51 -26.97
C PHE A 479 -14.02 -28.13 -27.26
N GLU A 480 -14.25 -29.34 -26.75
CA GLU A 480 -15.53 -30.05 -26.85
C GLU A 480 -15.92 -30.62 -25.49
N LYS A 481 -17.16 -30.42 -25.07
CA LYS A 481 -17.72 -31.00 -23.84
C LYS A 481 -18.34 -32.36 -24.17
N LYS A 482 -17.87 -33.43 -23.52
CA LYS A 482 -18.41 -34.79 -23.68
C LYS A 482 -18.77 -35.37 -22.33
N GLY A 483 -20.04 -35.24 -21.95
CA GLY A 483 -20.50 -35.57 -20.60
C GLY A 483 -19.82 -34.67 -19.56
N ASN A 484 -19.10 -35.27 -18.62
CA ASN A 484 -18.32 -34.55 -17.60
C ASN A 484 -16.87 -34.29 -18.03
N GLU A 485 -16.43 -34.83 -19.16
CA GLU A 485 -15.06 -34.66 -19.66
C GLU A 485 -14.98 -33.50 -20.66
N THR A 486 -13.80 -32.90 -20.74
CA THR A 486 -13.46 -31.91 -21.77
C THR A 486 -12.41 -32.49 -22.71
N ILE A 487 -12.70 -32.50 -24.01
CA ILE A 487 -11.75 -32.86 -25.06
C ILE A 487 -11.09 -31.58 -25.58
N ILE A 488 -9.76 -31.54 -25.53
CA ILE A 488 -8.94 -30.43 -25.99
C ILE A 488 -8.20 -30.89 -27.25
N HIS A 489 -8.59 -30.36 -28.40
CA HIS A 489 -7.92 -30.61 -29.66
C HIS A 489 -6.69 -29.71 -29.75
N CYS A 490 -5.52 -30.31 -29.87
CA CYS A 490 -4.25 -29.59 -29.91
C CYS A 490 -3.52 -29.84 -31.22
N LYS A 491 -2.93 -28.78 -31.78
CA LYS A 491 -1.85 -28.89 -32.75
C LYS A 491 -0.54 -29.11 -32.00
N CYS A 492 0.15 -30.19 -32.33
CA CYS A 492 1.42 -30.61 -31.78
C CYS A 492 2.60 -29.82 -32.38
N PRO A 493 3.80 -29.86 -31.77
CA PRO A 493 4.98 -29.18 -32.27
C PRO A 493 5.44 -29.67 -33.65
N ASP A 494 5.21 -30.95 -33.96
CA ASP A 494 5.48 -31.59 -35.26
C ASP A 494 4.44 -31.25 -36.35
N GLY A 495 3.41 -30.46 -36.01
CA GLY A 495 2.33 -30.07 -36.90
C GLY A 495 1.15 -31.04 -36.95
N SER A 496 1.25 -32.21 -36.30
CA SER A 496 0.14 -33.17 -36.17
C SER A 496 -0.96 -32.65 -35.24
N PHE A 497 -2.11 -33.33 -35.21
CA PHE A 497 -3.21 -33.04 -34.30
C PHE A 497 -3.42 -34.18 -33.32
N THR A 498 -3.67 -33.85 -32.06
CA THR A 498 -3.98 -34.79 -30.99
C THR A 498 -5.21 -34.35 -30.20
N GLN A 499 -5.78 -35.27 -29.43
CA GLN A 499 -6.85 -35.01 -28.47
C GLN A 499 -6.34 -35.29 -27.06
N ILE A 500 -6.49 -34.32 -26.18
CA ILE A 500 -6.23 -34.46 -24.75
C ILE A 500 -7.59 -34.51 -24.04
N VAL A 501 -7.82 -35.54 -23.23
CA VAL A 501 -9.03 -35.67 -22.41
C VAL A 501 -8.73 -35.17 -21.00
N GLU A 502 -9.46 -34.15 -20.57
CA GLU A 502 -9.45 -33.60 -19.21
C GLU A 502 -10.71 -34.07 -18.47
N LYS A 503 -10.52 -34.79 -17.36
CA LYS A 503 -11.63 -35.37 -16.56
C LYS A 503 -12.10 -34.47 -15.42
N GLY A 504 -11.24 -33.57 -14.97
CA GLY A 504 -11.51 -32.59 -13.92
C GLY A 504 -11.88 -31.24 -14.53
N LYS A 505 -10.98 -30.26 -14.45
CA LYS A 505 -11.27 -28.86 -14.87
C LYS A 505 -10.19 -28.30 -15.79
N VAL A 506 -10.62 -27.42 -16.70
CA VAL A 506 -9.71 -26.57 -17.49
C VAL A 506 -9.56 -25.23 -16.77
N VAL A 507 -8.33 -24.75 -16.61
CA VAL A 507 -8.03 -23.44 -15.99
C VAL A 507 -7.39 -22.53 -17.03
N ILE A 508 -7.93 -21.33 -17.20
CA ILE A 508 -7.38 -20.32 -18.11
C ILE A 508 -6.47 -19.37 -17.34
N ALA A 509 -5.19 -19.37 -17.70
CA ALA A 509 -4.13 -18.53 -17.12
C ALA A 509 -3.27 -17.86 -18.20
N THR A 510 -3.89 -17.49 -19.33
CA THR A 510 -3.28 -16.95 -20.55
C THR A 510 -2.95 -15.46 -20.49
N GLY A 511 -2.61 -14.95 -19.31
CA GLY A 511 -2.33 -13.53 -19.05
C GLY A 511 -3.55 -12.71 -18.65
N THR A 512 -3.38 -11.40 -18.55
CA THR A 512 -4.41 -10.46 -18.12
C THR A 512 -4.67 -9.39 -19.20
N LYS A 513 -5.82 -8.74 -19.09
CA LYS A 513 -6.26 -7.64 -19.95
C LYS A 513 -6.79 -6.50 -19.08
N ALA A 514 -6.38 -5.27 -19.38
CA ALA A 514 -6.87 -4.07 -18.68
C ALA A 514 -8.39 -3.92 -18.78
N ASN A 515 -9.03 -3.51 -17.67
CA ASN A 515 -10.47 -3.28 -17.59
C ASN A 515 -10.81 -1.86 -18.08
N THR A 516 -10.67 -1.64 -19.38
CA THR A 516 -10.92 -0.33 -20.04
C THR A 516 -12.19 -0.31 -20.88
N SER A 517 -12.78 -1.48 -21.15
CA SER A 517 -14.04 -1.60 -21.87
C SER A 517 -15.23 -1.09 -21.06
N GLN A 518 -16.26 -0.57 -21.75
CA GLN A 518 -17.53 -0.12 -21.16
C GLN A 518 -17.43 1.10 -20.22
N LEU A 519 -16.24 1.67 -20.03
CA LEU A 519 -16.02 2.90 -19.27
C LEU A 519 -16.41 4.17 -20.04
N GLY A 520 -16.73 4.10 -21.33
CA GLY A 520 -17.07 5.29 -22.12
C GLY A 520 -15.85 6.18 -22.44
N LEU A 521 -14.65 5.60 -22.48
CA LEU A 521 -13.40 6.33 -22.72
C LEU A 521 -13.36 6.97 -24.12
N GLU A 522 -14.05 6.33 -25.07
CA GLU A 522 -14.25 6.83 -26.43
C GLU A 522 -14.99 8.18 -26.47
N ASN A 523 -15.86 8.45 -25.49
CA ASN A 523 -16.63 9.69 -25.42
C ASN A 523 -15.78 10.90 -25.03
N ILE A 524 -14.61 10.66 -24.42
CA ILE A 524 -13.74 11.70 -23.85
C ILE A 524 -12.41 11.82 -24.57
N GLY A 525 -12.14 10.96 -25.56
CA GLY A 525 -10.87 10.95 -26.30
C GLY A 525 -9.68 10.52 -25.45
N LEU A 526 -9.88 9.65 -24.45
CA LEU A 526 -8.79 9.12 -23.64
C LEU A 526 -7.95 8.14 -24.48
N GLU A 527 -6.64 8.33 -24.49
CA GLU A 527 -5.73 7.49 -25.27
C GLU A 527 -5.45 6.14 -24.58
N LEU A 528 -5.58 5.07 -25.37
CA LEU A 528 -5.17 3.72 -24.99
C LEU A 528 -3.95 3.31 -25.80
N THR A 529 -3.07 2.54 -25.18
CA THR A 529 -2.01 1.80 -25.88
C THR A 529 -2.60 0.74 -26.82
N GLN A 530 -1.77 0.21 -27.74
CA GLN A 530 -2.20 -0.86 -28.66
C GLN A 530 -2.70 -2.12 -27.94
N SER A 531 -2.22 -2.38 -26.71
CA SER A 531 -2.66 -3.51 -25.88
C SER A 531 -3.94 -3.23 -25.07
N GLY A 532 -4.53 -2.04 -25.22
CA GLY A 532 -5.79 -1.65 -24.57
C GLY A 532 -5.64 -1.11 -23.15
N HIS A 533 -4.42 -0.87 -22.67
CA HIS A 533 -4.14 -0.20 -21.40
C HIS A 533 -4.24 1.32 -21.55
N ILE A 534 -4.63 2.02 -20.49
CA ILE A 534 -4.62 3.50 -20.46
C ILE A 534 -3.16 3.97 -20.51
N ALA A 535 -2.86 4.86 -21.45
CA ALA A 535 -1.52 5.45 -21.55
C ALA A 535 -1.33 6.50 -20.45
N VAL A 536 -0.31 6.33 -19.62
CA VAL A 536 0.12 7.30 -18.62
C VAL A 536 1.61 7.60 -18.72
N ASN A 537 1.99 8.80 -18.28
CA ASN A 537 3.39 9.16 -18.02
C ASN A 537 3.82 8.74 -16.60
N GLU A 538 5.06 9.06 -16.20
CA GLU A 538 5.63 8.69 -14.89
C GLU A 538 4.93 9.36 -13.70
N LYS A 539 4.11 10.39 -13.94
CA LYS A 539 3.32 11.09 -12.93
C LYS A 539 1.89 10.55 -12.78
N MET A 540 1.57 9.49 -13.54
CA MET A 540 0.23 8.90 -13.65
C MET A 540 -0.78 9.79 -14.40
N GLU A 541 -0.30 10.79 -15.16
CA GLU A 541 -1.14 11.66 -15.97
C GLU A 541 -1.51 10.97 -17.29
N THR A 542 -2.76 11.12 -17.71
CA THR A 542 -3.21 10.72 -19.05
C THR A 542 -3.05 11.88 -20.05
N ASN A 543 -3.50 11.70 -21.30
CA ASN A 543 -3.59 12.79 -22.27
C ASN A 543 -4.61 13.89 -21.87
N LEU A 544 -5.46 13.64 -20.88
CA LEU A 544 -6.45 14.59 -20.35
C LEU A 544 -6.01 15.12 -18.99
N SER A 545 -5.77 16.43 -18.88
CA SER A 545 -5.20 17.10 -17.68
C SER A 545 -5.97 16.89 -16.37
N ASN A 546 -7.24 16.48 -16.44
CA ASN A 546 -8.08 16.23 -15.29
C ASN A 546 -8.33 14.74 -15.00
N ILE A 547 -7.70 13.84 -15.77
CA ILE A 547 -7.85 12.39 -15.62
C ILE A 547 -6.48 11.75 -15.43
N TYR A 548 -6.37 10.97 -14.37
CA TYR A 548 -5.21 10.17 -14.01
C TYR A 548 -5.61 8.70 -14.09
N ALA A 549 -4.63 7.80 -14.21
CA ALA A 549 -4.89 6.37 -14.12
C ALA A 549 -3.75 5.66 -13.37
N ALA A 550 -4.06 4.58 -12.68
CA ALA A 550 -3.09 3.83 -11.88
C ALA A 550 -3.43 2.33 -11.82
N GLY A 551 -2.42 1.52 -11.51
CA GLY A 551 -2.48 0.08 -11.39
C GLY A 551 -2.62 -0.63 -12.75
N ASP A 552 -3.05 -1.90 -12.68
CA ASP A 552 -3.07 -2.83 -13.81
C ASP A 552 -3.95 -2.40 -15.01
N ALA A 553 -4.70 -1.31 -14.91
CA ALA A 553 -5.42 -0.72 -16.04
C ALA A 553 -4.49 0.10 -16.98
N THR A 554 -3.26 0.37 -16.55
CA THR A 554 -2.31 1.27 -17.22
C THR A 554 -1.13 0.50 -17.83
N ASN A 555 -0.28 1.21 -18.57
CA ASN A 555 0.94 0.67 -19.17
C ASN A 555 2.13 0.55 -18.19
N THR A 556 1.91 0.58 -16.89
CA THR A 556 2.94 0.41 -15.85
C THR A 556 3.07 -1.06 -15.42
N PRO A 557 4.13 -1.43 -14.65
CA PRO A 557 4.26 -2.78 -14.12
C PRO A 557 3.09 -3.18 -13.20
N ALA A 558 2.43 -4.31 -13.50
CA ALA A 558 1.25 -4.78 -12.79
C ALA A 558 1.58 -5.53 -11.49
N PHE A 559 1.78 -4.79 -10.40
CA PHE A 559 1.95 -5.33 -9.05
C PHE A 559 1.13 -4.55 -8.03
N VAL A 560 0.73 -5.20 -6.93
CA VAL A 560 -0.04 -4.51 -5.89
C VAL A 560 0.71 -3.31 -5.28
N TYR A 561 2.02 -3.43 -5.11
CA TYR A 561 2.85 -2.37 -4.52
C TYR A 561 3.15 -1.23 -5.50
N THR A 562 3.19 -1.47 -6.81
CA THR A 562 3.22 -0.40 -7.81
C THR A 562 1.86 0.30 -7.86
N ALA A 563 0.76 -0.45 -7.96
CA ALA A 563 -0.60 0.10 -7.98
C ALA A 563 -0.88 1.00 -6.77
N ALA A 564 -0.51 0.58 -5.56
CA ALA A 564 -0.67 1.39 -4.36
C ALA A 564 0.20 2.66 -4.39
N PHE A 565 1.46 2.55 -4.81
CA PHE A 565 2.36 3.70 -4.96
C PHE A 565 1.82 4.71 -5.99
N GLU A 566 1.42 4.21 -7.16
CA GLU A 566 0.85 4.97 -8.28
C GLU A 566 -0.42 5.73 -7.88
N GLY A 567 -1.36 5.06 -7.20
CA GLY A 567 -2.59 5.69 -6.72
C GLY A 567 -2.33 6.87 -5.77
N LYS A 568 -1.33 6.74 -4.89
CA LYS A 568 -0.91 7.84 -4.01
C LYS A 568 -0.32 9.01 -4.80
N ILE A 569 0.65 8.75 -5.68
CA ILE A 569 1.31 9.84 -6.41
C ILE A 569 0.39 10.51 -7.42
N ALA A 570 -0.58 9.79 -7.99
CA ALA A 570 -1.61 10.36 -8.86
C ALA A 570 -2.40 11.46 -8.15
N VAL A 571 -2.82 11.22 -6.89
CA VAL A 571 -3.54 12.22 -6.09
C VAL A 571 -2.63 13.37 -5.67
N GLU A 572 -1.38 13.10 -5.30
CA GLU A 572 -0.39 14.15 -4.98
C GLU A 572 -0.18 15.10 -6.17
N ASN A 573 0.08 14.55 -7.35
CA ASN A 573 0.30 15.32 -8.56
C ASN A 573 -0.98 16.06 -9.01
N ALA A 574 -2.15 15.44 -8.85
CA ALA A 574 -3.42 16.05 -9.25
C ALA A 574 -3.82 17.28 -8.41
N PHE A 575 -3.43 17.36 -7.14
CA PHE A 575 -3.96 18.37 -6.19
C PHE A 575 -2.91 19.17 -5.42
N SER A 576 -1.66 18.71 -5.34
CA SER A 576 -0.61 19.38 -4.55
C SER A 576 0.43 20.11 -5.41
N GLY A 577 0.33 20.02 -6.74
CA GLY A 577 1.33 20.62 -7.65
C GLY A 577 2.73 20.00 -7.51
N THR A 578 2.82 18.81 -6.92
CA THR A 578 4.08 18.06 -6.79
C THR A 578 4.50 17.47 -8.12
N ASP A 579 5.80 17.26 -8.32
CA ASP A 579 6.36 16.62 -9.51
C ASP A 579 6.83 15.19 -9.21
N ASN A 580 6.00 14.40 -8.50
CA ASN A 580 6.38 13.05 -8.09
C ASN A 580 6.36 12.12 -9.31
N LYS A 581 7.49 11.47 -9.59
CA LYS A 581 7.64 10.52 -10.70
C LYS A 581 7.85 9.12 -10.18
N ALA A 582 7.20 8.16 -10.82
CA ALA A 582 7.44 6.75 -10.59
C ALA A 582 8.78 6.33 -11.20
N ASP A 583 9.58 5.62 -10.40
CA ASP A 583 10.85 5.04 -10.82
C ASP A 583 10.81 3.53 -10.54
N TYR A 584 10.81 2.75 -11.62
CA TYR A 584 10.76 1.29 -11.58
C TYR A 584 12.13 0.64 -11.81
N SER A 585 13.21 1.42 -11.90
CA SER A 585 14.56 0.91 -12.22
C SER A 585 15.04 -0.16 -11.24
N SER A 586 14.64 -0.08 -9.97
CA SER A 586 14.96 -1.05 -8.94
C SER A 586 13.78 -1.93 -8.51
N LEU A 587 12.70 -1.99 -9.31
CA LEU A 587 11.46 -2.69 -8.92
C LEU A 587 11.72 -4.20 -8.75
N PRO A 588 11.54 -4.78 -7.54
CA PRO A 588 11.62 -6.21 -7.36
C PRO A 588 10.34 -6.89 -7.85
N TRP A 589 10.46 -8.14 -8.28
CA TRP A 589 9.34 -9.01 -8.62
C TRP A 589 9.63 -10.46 -8.20
N VAL A 590 8.58 -11.24 -7.96
CA VAL A 590 8.67 -12.62 -7.47
C VAL A 590 7.58 -13.50 -8.11
N VAL A 591 7.97 -14.70 -8.50
CA VAL A 591 7.10 -15.84 -8.82
C VAL A 591 7.25 -16.85 -7.69
N PHE A 592 6.15 -17.12 -6.99
CA PHE A 592 6.12 -17.90 -5.75
C PHE A 592 6.03 -19.42 -6.01
N THR A 593 6.78 -19.90 -7.00
CA THR A 593 7.09 -21.32 -7.17
C THR A 593 8.14 -21.77 -6.14
N ASP A 594 8.52 -23.04 -6.16
CA ASP A 594 9.58 -23.63 -5.36
C ASP A 594 10.52 -24.46 -6.27
N PRO A 595 11.77 -24.01 -6.51
CA PRO A 595 12.36 -22.78 -5.96
C PRO A 595 11.63 -21.51 -6.44
N GLN A 596 11.65 -20.47 -5.61
CA GLN A 596 11.10 -19.16 -5.98
C GLN A 596 11.98 -18.55 -7.06
N ILE A 597 11.34 -17.81 -7.97
CA ILE A 597 12.05 -17.02 -8.98
C ILE A 597 11.82 -15.56 -8.65
N ALA A 598 12.89 -14.78 -8.57
CA ALA A 598 12.81 -13.37 -8.27
C ALA A 598 13.79 -12.57 -9.13
N GLY A 599 13.48 -11.30 -9.36
CA GLY A 599 14.35 -10.41 -10.12
C GLY A 599 14.13 -8.94 -9.78
N ALA A 600 15.12 -8.14 -10.14
CA ALA A 600 15.12 -6.69 -10.05
C ALA A 600 16.05 -6.12 -11.12
N GLY A 601 15.77 -4.91 -11.58
CA GLY A 601 16.56 -4.25 -12.63
C GLY A 601 16.57 -5.02 -13.95
N LEU A 602 17.63 -4.78 -14.73
CA LEU A 602 17.75 -5.28 -16.09
C LEU A 602 18.06 -6.79 -16.13
N ASP A 603 17.73 -7.45 -17.22
CA ASP A 603 18.44 -8.66 -17.66
C ASP A 603 19.47 -8.32 -18.75
N GLU A 604 20.22 -9.34 -19.18
CA GLU A 604 21.24 -9.23 -20.22
C GLU A 604 20.68 -8.66 -21.53
N ALA A 605 19.54 -9.16 -22.00
CA ALA A 605 18.93 -8.72 -23.26
C ALA A 605 18.47 -7.26 -23.18
N GLN A 606 17.94 -6.83 -22.03
CA GLN A 606 17.57 -5.44 -21.78
C GLN A 606 18.79 -4.52 -21.67
N ALA A 607 19.88 -4.97 -21.05
CA ALA A 607 21.13 -4.22 -20.97
C ALA A 607 21.75 -4.04 -22.37
N GLU A 608 21.78 -5.11 -23.17
CA GLU A 608 22.25 -5.11 -24.56
C GLU A 608 21.41 -4.18 -25.44
N ALA A 609 20.08 -4.28 -25.37
CA ALA A 609 19.17 -3.42 -26.14
C ALA A 609 19.30 -1.93 -25.78
N LYS A 610 19.75 -1.60 -24.56
CA LYS A 610 20.03 -0.24 -24.11
C LYS A 610 21.47 0.22 -24.39
N GLY A 611 22.33 -0.64 -24.95
CA GLY A 611 23.74 -0.35 -25.18
C GLY A 611 24.53 -0.12 -23.88
N ILE A 612 24.08 -0.68 -22.76
CA ILE A 612 24.76 -0.55 -21.47
C ILE A 612 25.85 -1.62 -21.41
N PRO A 613 27.13 -1.28 -21.24
CA PRO A 613 28.19 -2.28 -21.13
C PRO A 613 28.04 -3.04 -19.81
N PHE A 614 27.99 -4.37 -19.89
CA PHE A 614 27.68 -5.22 -18.75
C PHE A 614 28.51 -6.50 -18.71
N GLU A 615 28.55 -7.09 -17.52
CA GLU A 615 29.10 -8.41 -17.26
C GLU A 615 28.14 -9.16 -16.33
N VAL A 616 28.15 -10.49 -16.41
CA VAL A 616 27.26 -11.37 -15.64
C VAL A 616 28.07 -12.31 -14.76
N SER A 617 27.67 -12.41 -13.50
CA SER A 617 28.04 -13.48 -12.59
C SER A 617 26.85 -14.40 -12.40
N LYS A 618 27.10 -15.72 -12.42
CA LYS A 618 26.11 -16.73 -12.05
C LYS A 618 26.73 -17.71 -11.06
N LEU A 619 26.16 -17.78 -9.87
CA LEU A 619 26.54 -18.70 -8.81
C LEU A 619 25.43 -19.75 -8.63
N GLU A 620 25.76 -21.02 -8.83
CA GLU A 620 24.84 -22.13 -8.59
C GLU A 620 24.67 -22.36 -7.08
N LEU A 621 23.48 -22.74 -6.61
CA LEU A 621 23.25 -22.98 -5.18
C LEU A 621 24.03 -24.17 -4.62
N LYS A 622 24.55 -25.06 -5.47
CA LYS A 622 25.49 -26.12 -5.05
C LYS A 622 26.78 -25.57 -4.44
N ASP A 623 27.07 -24.29 -4.68
CA ASP A 623 28.25 -23.59 -4.17
C ASP A 623 27.90 -22.66 -2.98
N VAL A 624 26.63 -22.66 -2.52
CA VAL A 624 26.18 -21.86 -1.38
C VAL A 624 26.09 -22.74 -0.11
N PRO A 625 26.88 -22.46 0.94
CA PRO A 625 26.95 -23.32 2.14
C PRO A 625 25.59 -23.64 2.77
N ARG A 626 24.67 -22.65 2.83
CA ARG A 626 23.32 -22.85 3.37
C ARG A 626 22.49 -23.84 2.55
N ALA A 627 22.56 -23.77 1.23
CA ALA A 627 21.83 -24.65 0.33
C ALA A 627 22.36 -26.09 0.41
N ILE A 628 23.69 -26.24 0.48
CA ILE A 628 24.35 -27.53 0.72
C ILE A 628 23.89 -28.14 2.06
N ALA A 629 23.93 -27.35 3.14
CA ALA A 629 23.50 -27.80 4.47
C ALA A 629 22.01 -28.21 4.52
N ALA A 630 21.17 -27.62 3.67
CA ALA A 630 19.76 -27.96 3.54
C ALA A 630 19.49 -29.17 2.62
N ASN A 631 20.52 -29.72 1.96
CA ASN A 631 20.38 -30.67 0.85
C ASN A 631 19.41 -30.17 -0.24
N ASP A 632 19.38 -28.86 -0.46
CA ASP A 632 18.56 -28.21 -1.48
C ASP A 632 19.41 -27.22 -2.27
N THR A 633 20.02 -27.72 -3.33
CA THR A 633 20.92 -26.96 -4.20
C THR A 633 20.26 -26.58 -5.53
N ARG A 634 18.92 -26.53 -5.57
CA ARG A 634 18.16 -26.24 -6.80
C ARG A 634 18.21 -24.75 -7.11
N GLY A 635 18.82 -24.38 -8.24
CA GLY A 635 18.81 -23.02 -8.77
C GLY A 635 20.12 -22.25 -8.55
N PHE A 636 20.07 -20.93 -8.68
CA PHE A 636 21.23 -20.06 -8.77
C PHE A 636 20.93 -18.61 -8.36
N ILE A 637 21.98 -17.82 -8.12
CA ILE A 637 21.94 -16.37 -8.00
C ILE A 637 22.75 -15.78 -9.16
N LYS A 638 22.12 -14.91 -9.94
CA LYS A 638 22.71 -14.23 -11.09
C LYS A 638 22.73 -12.73 -10.86
N LEU A 639 23.90 -12.11 -10.98
CA LEU A 639 24.12 -10.68 -10.82
C LEU A 639 24.62 -10.09 -12.14
N ILE A 640 24.18 -8.87 -12.45
CA ILE A 640 24.56 -8.13 -13.66
C ILE A 640 25.11 -6.79 -13.22
N ARG A 641 26.37 -6.51 -13.58
CA ARG A 641 27.04 -5.24 -13.28
C ARG A 641 27.26 -4.43 -14.53
N ASN A 642 27.25 -3.10 -14.39
CA ASN A 642 27.78 -2.21 -15.41
C ASN A 642 29.32 -2.21 -15.32
N THR A 643 30.02 -2.52 -16.41
CA THR A 643 31.48 -2.72 -16.38
C THR A 643 32.28 -1.43 -16.26
N GLU A 644 31.69 -0.27 -16.55
CA GLU A 644 32.34 1.04 -16.42
C GLU A 644 32.23 1.62 -15.00
N THR A 645 31.15 1.30 -14.29
CA THR A 645 30.82 1.90 -12.98
C THR A 645 30.84 0.90 -11.82
N ASP A 646 30.97 -0.39 -12.11
CA ASP A 646 30.85 -1.52 -11.17
C ASP A 646 29.49 -1.62 -10.44
N LYS A 647 28.52 -0.75 -10.77
CA LYS A 647 27.20 -0.75 -10.15
C LYS A 647 26.41 -2.00 -10.51
N LEU A 648 25.70 -2.54 -9.53
CA LEU A 648 24.69 -3.57 -9.79
C LEU A 648 23.53 -2.94 -10.58
N ILE A 649 23.22 -3.49 -11.75
CA ILE A 649 22.14 -2.99 -12.64
C ILE A 649 21.03 -4.02 -12.86
N GLY A 650 21.23 -5.26 -12.44
CA GLY A 650 20.27 -6.34 -12.62
C GLY A 650 20.59 -7.55 -11.77
N ALA A 651 19.55 -8.29 -11.39
CA ALA A 651 19.71 -9.56 -10.70
C ALA A 651 18.56 -10.53 -11.03
N ARG A 652 18.87 -11.82 -11.02
CA ARG A 652 17.89 -12.92 -11.10
C ARG A 652 18.25 -13.97 -10.06
N VAL A 653 17.26 -14.42 -9.29
CA VAL A 653 17.43 -15.39 -8.21
C VAL A 653 16.46 -16.54 -8.47
N VAL A 654 16.98 -17.76 -8.49
CA VAL A 654 16.21 -19.00 -8.49
C VAL A 654 16.63 -19.77 -7.25
N ALA A 655 15.87 -19.66 -6.16
CA ALA A 655 16.25 -20.23 -4.86
C ALA A 655 15.03 -20.39 -3.94
N PRO A 656 15.10 -21.29 -2.95
CA PRO A 656 14.26 -21.15 -1.76
C PRO A 656 14.40 -19.73 -1.18
N GLU A 657 13.29 -19.11 -0.78
CA GLU A 657 13.29 -17.73 -0.26
C GLU A 657 13.90 -16.67 -1.19
N GLY A 658 13.90 -16.91 -2.50
CA GLY A 658 14.39 -15.95 -3.50
C GLY A 658 13.71 -14.58 -3.44
N GLY A 659 12.44 -14.53 -3.03
CA GLY A 659 11.69 -13.29 -2.80
C GLY A 659 12.24 -12.44 -1.64
N GLU A 660 12.88 -13.04 -0.64
CA GLU A 660 13.55 -12.30 0.44
C GLU A 660 14.92 -11.80 -0.01
N LEU A 661 15.66 -12.63 -0.77
CA LEU A 661 16.99 -12.29 -1.29
C LEU A 661 16.95 -11.11 -2.27
N ILE A 662 15.92 -11.06 -3.14
CA ILE A 662 15.85 -10.02 -4.17
C ILE A 662 15.67 -8.62 -3.60
N GLN A 663 15.08 -8.49 -2.40
CA GLN A 663 14.85 -7.18 -1.79
C GLN A 663 16.18 -6.47 -1.48
N GLN A 664 17.20 -7.22 -1.05
CA GLN A 664 18.55 -6.66 -0.84
C GLN A 664 19.15 -6.14 -2.15
N LEU A 665 19.02 -6.90 -3.24
CA LEU A 665 19.56 -6.55 -4.55
C LEU A 665 18.82 -5.37 -5.17
N SER A 666 17.49 -5.29 -4.98
CA SER A 666 16.67 -4.13 -5.34
C SER A 666 17.15 -2.87 -4.62
N MET A 667 17.40 -2.94 -3.31
CA MET A 667 17.94 -1.80 -2.57
C MET A 667 19.35 -1.42 -3.03
N ALA A 668 20.21 -2.42 -3.30
CA ALA A 668 21.54 -2.17 -3.84
C ALA A 668 21.49 -1.39 -5.16
N MET A 669 20.60 -1.75 -6.09
CA MET A 669 20.37 -1.00 -7.33
C MET A 669 19.86 0.41 -7.06
N ARG A 670 18.87 0.57 -6.17
CA ARG A 670 18.27 1.88 -5.85
C ARG A 670 19.30 2.88 -5.32
N TYR A 671 20.25 2.42 -4.52
CA TYR A 671 21.31 3.26 -3.96
C TYR A 671 22.62 3.24 -4.77
N GLY A 672 22.64 2.56 -5.91
CA GLY A 672 23.80 2.50 -6.80
C GLY A 672 25.02 1.83 -6.17
N ILE A 673 24.79 0.81 -5.33
CA ILE A 673 25.83 0.00 -4.68
C ILE A 673 26.60 -0.81 -5.73
N THR A 674 27.91 -0.87 -5.59
CA THR A 674 28.78 -1.62 -6.51
C THR A 674 28.81 -3.10 -6.16
N VAL A 675 29.14 -3.94 -7.14
CA VAL A 675 29.36 -5.37 -6.89
C VAL A 675 30.55 -5.58 -5.96
N LYS A 676 31.59 -4.75 -6.06
CA LYS A 676 32.68 -4.75 -5.09
C LYS A 676 32.19 -4.50 -3.66
N ASP A 677 31.33 -3.50 -3.45
CA ASP A 677 30.77 -3.23 -2.11
C ASP A 677 29.97 -4.44 -1.57
N LEU A 678 29.26 -5.17 -2.44
CA LEU A 678 28.57 -6.40 -2.06
C LEU A 678 29.55 -7.52 -1.68
N ALA A 679 30.65 -7.67 -2.42
CA ALA A 679 31.69 -8.66 -2.12
C ALA A 679 32.42 -8.34 -0.80
N ASP A 680 32.72 -7.08 -0.54
CA ASP A 680 33.44 -6.61 0.64
C ASP A 680 32.55 -6.58 1.92
N SER A 681 31.23 -6.66 1.76
CA SER A 681 30.27 -6.63 2.86
C SER A 681 30.30 -7.89 3.74
N PHE A 682 29.91 -7.73 5.01
CA PHE A 682 29.69 -8.86 5.91
C PHE A 682 28.33 -9.49 5.66
N TYR A 683 28.34 -10.81 5.43
CA TYR A 683 27.14 -11.64 5.37
C TYR A 683 27.25 -12.72 6.44
N PRO A 684 26.16 -13.02 7.17
CA PRO A 684 26.16 -14.14 8.10
C PRO A 684 26.38 -15.45 7.34
N TYR A 685 27.39 -16.22 7.78
CA TYR A 685 27.69 -17.55 7.25
C TYR A 685 26.47 -18.48 7.39
N LEU A 686 26.29 -19.40 6.44
CA LEU A 686 25.14 -20.32 6.39
C LEU A 686 23.80 -19.59 6.28
N THR A 687 23.77 -18.49 5.54
CA THR A 687 22.51 -17.89 5.05
C THR A 687 22.46 -17.96 3.53
N LEU A 688 21.25 -17.92 2.95
CA LEU A 688 21.16 -17.80 1.49
C LEU A 688 21.63 -16.42 1.01
N GLY A 689 21.56 -15.40 1.87
CA GLY A 689 22.10 -14.07 1.61
C GLY A 689 23.59 -14.09 1.33
N GLU A 690 24.36 -14.97 1.99
CA GLU A 690 25.78 -15.19 1.67
C GLU A 690 26.02 -15.54 0.20
N GLY A 691 25.06 -16.21 -0.46
CA GLY A 691 25.12 -16.48 -1.89
C GLY A 691 25.19 -15.23 -2.75
N ILE A 692 24.65 -14.08 -2.31
CA ILE A 692 24.80 -12.79 -3.00
C ILE A 692 26.25 -12.32 -2.98
N LYS A 693 26.91 -12.40 -1.81
CA LYS A 693 28.33 -12.07 -1.66
C LYS A 693 29.19 -12.97 -2.53
N LEU A 694 28.95 -14.28 -2.46
CA LEU A 694 29.68 -15.26 -3.25
C LEU A 694 29.51 -14.99 -4.75
N ALA A 695 28.29 -14.68 -5.19
CA ALA A 695 28.02 -14.29 -6.58
C ALA A 695 28.77 -13.00 -6.96
N ALA A 696 28.86 -12.02 -6.06
CA ALA A 696 29.61 -10.79 -6.31
C ALA A 696 31.14 -11.05 -6.45
N ILE A 697 31.71 -11.97 -5.68
CA ILE A 697 33.13 -12.32 -5.74
C ILE A 697 33.50 -12.97 -7.09
N THR A 698 32.59 -13.68 -7.75
CA THR A 698 32.89 -14.44 -8.97
C THR A 698 33.24 -13.56 -10.18
N PHE A 699 32.91 -12.27 -10.14
CA PHE A 699 33.33 -11.30 -11.15
C PHE A 699 34.85 -11.11 -11.22
N GLY A 700 35.60 -11.48 -10.18
CA GLY A 700 37.06 -11.34 -10.14
C GLY A 700 37.82 -12.63 -9.83
N LYS A 701 37.13 -13.72 -9.46
CA LYS A 701 37.75 -14.97 -8.99
C LYS A 701 36.92 -16.19 -9.40
N ASP A 702 37.59 -17.33 -9.57
CA ASP A 702 36.93 -18.62 -9.79
C ASP A 702 36.37 -19.17 -8.46
N VAL A 703 35.07 -19.47 -8.44
CA VAL A 703 34.35 -19.98 -7.25
C VAL A 703 34.99 -21.24 -6.69
N SER A 704 35.47 -22.13 -7.56
CA SER A 704 36.07 -23.41 -7.16
C SER A 704 37.39 -23.25 -6.39
N LYS A 705 37.94 -22.04 -6.37
CA LYS A 705 39.20 -21.68 -5.71
C LYS A 705 38.99 -20.79 -4.48
N LEU A 706 37.75 -20.53 -4.09
CA LEU A 706 37.41 -19.77 -2.88
C LEU A 706 37.47 -20.69 -1.64
N SER A 707 38.12 -20.24 -0.56
CA SER A 707 38.02 -20.89 0.74
C SER A 707 36.67 -20.62 1.40
N CYS A 708 36.27 -21.40 2.41
CA CYS A 708 34.95 -21.32 3.06
C CYS A 708 34.54 -19.93 3.58
N CYS A 709 35.48 -19.00 3.75
CA CYS A 709 35.24 -17.61 4.17
C CYS A 709 36.01 -16.60 3.29
N ALA A 710 36.36 -16.96 2.05
CA ALA A 710 37.18 -16.09 1.21
C ALA A 710 36.45 -14.77 0.92
N SER A 711 37.16 -13.68 1.18
CA SER A 711 36.93 -12.32 0.66
C SER A 711 37.76 -12.11 -0.60
#